data_AF-A0A9D7N7H9-F1
#
_entry.id   AF-A0A9D7N7H9-F1
#
_cell.length_a   1.000
_cell.length_b   1.000
_cell.length_c   1.000
_cell.angle_alpha   90.00
_cell.angle_beta   90.00
_cell.angle_gamma   90.00
#
_symmetry.space_group_name_H-M   'P 1'
#
loop_
_entity.id
_entity.type
_entity.pdbx_description
1 polymer ?
#
loop_
_entity_poly.entity_id
_entity_poly.type
_entity_poly.pdbx_seq_one_letter_code
_entity_poly.pdbx_strand_id
1 'polypeptide(L)'
;MPSLRRLPALLLTLLLLAQPARATWSILIIDVTTGEVAVGIATCLTGFDLKPNTIVVVPGQGVAAAQSFVGPLSLRELIRNGIRNGSTAQQILQQLAMADSGHQTRQYGIASLVGGEITFTGTGAGAWAGGVTGQIGNLRYTVQGNVLTGAPVVTAAEQAILNTPGSIAEKLMVAMEAAARMGGDGRCSCSASNPTACGAPPPSFTKSAHIGLMVVSRPSDVDLPCTPALGCGAGVYWMDLNVANQNANAPDAVVQLRQRYDTWRAQQVGRADHFQSTVTLSGNRIRANGFDTITGTVTLRDSSGALLGNGLPVTVGLSNRSTVPSATFSAVTPQPNGTYTFTLRGNLDPGTAIVDVAVNDAFGRVGIWPQPTVTIDDLFGSCGVGAIPDGRGGVLPALRVNGSSGVNRRTSVGYAQPFTLSLEAPAGVPPTPPAGLFLLWAHLGVPQPSVELPLGSNFGSLCFTPSPFAIAPTVLIADSFGIGGYAGWGPAPFSVQIPGIPALIDLTLQGAMAIDPQAQFAATNALHLTVTPLPPPVVSTISPSAPTPGQTVTITGSSFQVGLEVAIDNVPVALLTRTPTSATFAMPSGVRCDAQISLRNPGSSAVVRTINATPIVTSMPSTSGPASGGVLFFVSGQNLESATVSFNGVPMTISSRTATSIFGQTPPGTPGPAVVRIQNPNGCQTTRNYTYL
;
A
#
# COMPACT_ATOMS: atom_id res chain seq x y z
N MET A 1 66.99 6.27 -0.40
CA MET A 1 66.51 6.75 -1.70
C MET A 1 66.54 5.59 -2.71
N PRO A 2 65.43 4.89 -2.96
CA PRO A 2 65.29 4.03 -4.14
C PRO A 2 64.82 4.87 -5.34
N SER A 3 65.21 4.46 -6.53
CA SER A 3 65.23 5.27 -7.76
C SER A 3 63.85 5.55 -8.37
N LEU A 4 63.64 6.82 -8.71
CA LEU A 4 62.45 7.43 -9.33
C LEU A 4 62.24 7.04 -10.82
N ARG A 5 62.66 5.85 -11.27
CA ARG A 5 62.61 5.46 -12.69
C ARG A 5 61.64 4.33 -13.05
N ARG A 6 60.77 3.89 -12.14
CA ARG A 6 59.82 2.79 -12.40
C ARG A 6 58.33 3.12 -12.18
N LEU A 7 57.96 4.38 -11.99
CA LEU A 7 56.54 4.77 -11.91
C LEU A 7 55.78 4.91 -13.26
N PRO A 8 56.39 5.26 -14.42
CA PRO A 8 55.58 5.45 -15.63
C PRO A 8 55.17 4.14 -16.30
N ALA A 9 55.86 3.03 -16.04
CA ALA A 9 55.55 1.72 -16.63
C ALA A 9 54.38 1.00 -15.93
N LEU A 10 54.12 1.30 -14.66
CA LEU A 10 53.03 0.70 -13.88
C LEU A 10 51.68 1.39 -14.14
N LEU A 11 51.68 2.70 -14.42
CA LEU A 11 50.46 3.41 -14.84
C LEU A 11 50.03 3.08 -16.27
N LEU A 12 50.98 2.80 -17.17
CA LEU A 12 50.65 2.42 -18.56
C LEU A 12 50.09 0.99 -18.67
N THR A 13 50.42 0.10 -17.72
CA THR A 13 49.94 -1.29 -17.69
C THR A 13 48.59 -1.45 -17.00
N LEU A 14 48.19 -0.54 -16.09
CA LEU A 14 46.84 -0.54 -15.49
C LEU A 14 45.76 0.06 -16.41
N LEU A 15 46.12 0.85 -17.42
CA LEU A 15 45.18 1.41 -18.41
C LEU A 15 44.79 0.41 -19.52
N LEU A 16 45.42 -0.77 -19.58
CA LEU A 16 45.23 -1.78 -20.64
C LEU A 16 44.40 -3.01 -20.22
N LEU A 17 43.83 -3.04 -19.01
CA LEU A 17 43.14 -4.22 -18.46
C LEU A 17 41.61 -4.15 -18.43
N ALA A 18 40.98 -3.24 -19.16
CA ALA A 18 39.58 -3.40 -19.56
C ALA A 18 39.57 -3.88 -21.02
N GLN A 19 39.36 -5.17 -21.26
CA GLN A 19 39.15 -5.68 -22.63
C GLN A 19 37.90 -5.00 -23.21
N PRO A 20 38.03 -4.11 -24.22
CA PRO A 20 36.85 -3.45 -24.77
C PRO A 20 36.04 -4.46 -25.58
N ALA A 21 34.72 -4.43 -25.44
CA ALA A 21 33.81 -5.08 -26.36
C ALA A 21 33.97 -4.44 -27.74
N ARG A 22 34.74 -5.06 -28.63
CA ARG A 22 34.97 -4.49 -29.97
C ARG A 22 34.07 -5.04 -31.06
N ALA A 23 33.30 -6.11 -30.80
CA ALA A 23 32.32 -6.65 -31.73
C ALA A 23 31.08 -7.13 -31.01
N THR A 24 29.89 -6.83 -31.50
CA THR A 24 28.63 -7.13 -30.82
C THR A 24 27.50 -6.96 -31.83
N TRP A 25 26.51 -7.86 -31.84
CA TRP A 25 25.23 -7.58 -32.49
C TRP A 25 24.11 -7.56 -31.46
N SER A 26 23.13 -6.70 -31.66
CA SER A 26 21.94 -6.62 -30.84
C SER A 26 20.69 -6.39 -31.67
N ILE A 27 19.59 -6.91 -31.14
CA ILE A 27 18.26 -6.88 -31.74
C ILE A 27 17.31 -6.37 -30.65
N LEU A 28 16.57 -5.31 -30.94
CA LEU A 28 15.52 -4.76 -30.10
C LEU A 28 14.19 -4.98 -30.79
N ILE A 29 13.18 -5.45 -30.06
CA ILE A 29 11.81 -5.59 -30.57
C ILE A 29 10.85 -5.07 -29.49
N ILE A 30 9.92 -4.20 -29.86
CA ILE A 30 8.87 -3.71 -28.97
C ILE A 30 7.51 -3.90 -29.62
N ASP A 31 6.47 -4.15 -28.82
CA ASP A 31 5.08 -4.23 -29.26
C ASP A 31 4.28 -3.10 -28.61
N VAL A 32 3.83 -2.13 -29.41
CA VAL A 32 3.10 -0.95 -28.90
C VAL A 32 1.69 -1.27 -28.42
N THR A 33 1.17 -2.47 -28.72
CA THR A 33 -0.15 -2.92 -28.28
C THR A 33 -0.05 -3.65 -26.94
N THR A 34 0.83 -4.64 -26.84
CA THR A 34 0.98 -5.43 -25.60
C THR A 34 1.88 -4.76 -24.56
N GLY A 35 2.64 -3.74 -24.96
CA GLY A 35 3.64 -3.05 -24.16
C GLY A 35 4.88 -3.88 -23.86
N GLU A 36 5.04 -5.03 -24.52
CA GLU A 36 6.23 -5.87 -24.38
C GLU A 36 7.45 -5.21 -25.04
N VAL A 37 8.60 -5.36 -24.41
CA VAL A 37 9.89 -4.88 -24.91
C VAL A 37 10.94 -5.98 -24.80
N ALA A 38 11.81 -6.13 -25.78
CA ALA A 38 12.78 -7.20 -25.84
C ALA A 38 14.15 -6.75 -26.36
N VAL A 39 15.20 -7.37 -25.84
CA VAL A 39 16.58 -7.21 -26.28
C VAL A 39 17.30 -8.54 -26.34
N GLY A 40 17.95 -8.82 -27.47
CA GLY A 40 18.94 -9.88 -27.62
C GLY A 40 20.27 -9.27 -27.98
N ILE A 41 21.36 -9.76 -27.39
CA ILE A 41 22.71 -9.27 -27.68
C ILE A 41 23.72 -10.40 -27.50
N ALA A 42 24.72 -10.47 -28.38
CA ALA A 42 25.77 -11.48 -28.30
C ALA A 42 27.12 -10.96 -28.81
N THR A 43 28.21 -11.53 -28.29
CA THR A 43 29.58 -11.15 -28.62
C THR A 43 30.57 -12.31 -28.41
N CYS A 44 31.69 -12.24 -29.10
CA CYS A 44 32.90 -13.05 -28.96
C CYS A 44 33.82 -12.56 -27.82
N LEU A 45 33.29 -11.91 -26.79
CA LEU A 45 34.06 -11.63 -25.57
C LEU A 45 33.96 -12.79 -24.56
N THR A 46 35.03 -12.99 -23.80
CA THR A 46 35.07 -13.94 -22.68
C THR A 46 35.13 -13.22 -21.35
N GLY A 47 34.66 -13.86 -20.27
CA GLY A 47 34.81 -13.32 -18.91
C GLY A 47 34.09 -11.98 -18.66
N PHE A 48 33.03 -11.72 -19.42
CA PHE A 48 32.24 -10.49 -19.36
C PHE A 48 30.75 -10.83 -19.26
N ASP A 49 29.97 -9.93 -18.64
CA ASP A 49 28.51 -9.99 -18.62
C ASP A 49 27.94 -8.80 -19.39
N LEU A 50 27.20 -9.08 -20.46
CA LEU A 50 26.58 -8.06 -21.29
C LEU A 50 25.43 -7.34 -20.56
N LYS A 51 24.73 -8.03 -19.66
CA LYS A 51 23.49 -7.52 -19.05
C LYS A 51 23.69 -6.21 -18.27
N PRO A 52 24.62 -6.11 -17.30
CA PRO A 52 24.83 -4.84 -16.59
C PRO A 52 25.53 -3.77 -17.45
N ASN A 53 26.20 -4.20 -18.51
CA ASN A 53 27.14 -3.36 -19.24
C ASN A 53 26.62 -2.80 -20.56
N THR A 54 25.54 -3.33 -21.12
CA THR A 54 25.14 -2.95 -22.48
C THR A 54 23.67 -2.60 -22.61
N ILE A 55 22.77 -3.23 -21.83
CA ILE A 55 21.33 -3.05 -22.04
C ILE A 55 20.70 -2.05 -21.07
N VAL A 56 19.62 -1.43 -21.53
CA VAL A 56 18.65 -0.67 -20.72
C VAL A 56 17.30 -1.29 -20.98
N VAL A 57 16.58 -1.66 -19.93
CA VAL A 57 15.21 -2.16 -20.05
C VAL A 57 14.33 -1.32 -19.14
N VAL A 58 13.24 -0.79 -19.68
CA VAL A 58 12.22 -0.06 -18.93
C VAL A 58 10.87 -0.74 -19.21
N PRO A 59 10.39 -1.61 -18.30
CA PRO A 59 9.14 -2.34 -18.45
C PRO A 59 7.99 -1.45 -18.90
N GLY A 60 7.30 -1.84 -19.97
CA GLY A 60 6.15 -1.11 -20.51
C GLY A 60 6.46 0.27 -21.08
N GLN A 61 7.71 0.57 -21.42
CA GLN A 61 8.10 1.87 -21.97
C GLN A 61 9.13 1.79 -23.09
N GLY A 62 10.20 1.00 -22.92
CA GLY A 62 11.24 0.90 -23.95
C GLY A 62 12.45 0.07 -23.55
N VAL A 63 13.34 -0.11 -24.51
CA VAL A 63 14.56 -0.91 -24.40
C VAL A 63 15.68 -0.29 -25.23
N ALA A 64 16.93 -0.49 -24.83
CA ALA A 64 18.09 -0.04 -25.58
C ALA A 64 19.29 -0.99 -25.42
N ALA A 65 20.21 -0.91 -26.37
CA ALA A 65 21.53 -1.52 -26.33
C ALA A 65 22.60 -0.46 -26.63
N ALA A 66 23.57 -0.32 -25.74
CA ALA A 66 24.75 0.53 -25.86
C ALA A 66 25.99 -0.37 -25.94
N GLN A 67 26.60 -0.43 -27.13
CA GLN A 67 27.64 -1.40 -27.48
C GLN A 67 28.77 -0.76 -28.29
N SER A 68 29.61 -1.58 -28.94
CA SER A 68 30.97 -1.20 -29.34
C SER A 68 31.75 -0.86 -28.06
N PHE A 69 32.51 0.24 -28.02
CA PHE A 69 33.15 0.66 -26.79
C PHE A 69 32.11 1.04 -25.73
N VAL A 70 31.91 0.17 -24.74
CA VAL A 70 30.98 0.39 -23.63
C VAL A 70 31.35 1.68 -22.88
N GLY A 71 30.41 2.61 -22.85
CA GLY A 71 30.52 3.85 -22.09
C GLY A 71 30.23 3.67 -20.60
N PRO A 72 30.42 4.73 -19.79
CA PRO A 72 30.10 4.71 -18.37
C PRO A 72 28.59 4.46 -18.13
N LEU A 73 28.26 4.03 -16.92
CA LEU A 73 26.86 3.78 -16.51
C LEU A 73 25.95 4.99 -16.75
N SER A 74 26.47 6.21 -16.59
CA SER A 74 25.73 7.46 -16.77
C SER A 74 25.08 7.61 -18.14
N LEU A 75 25.65 7.04 -19.20
CA LEU A 75 25.03 7.07 -20.53
C LEU A 75 23.81 6.14 -20.61
N ARG A 76 23.85 4.98 -19.94
CA ARG A 76 22.71 4.07 -19.84
C ARG A 76 21.62 4.65 -18.95
N GLU A 77 21.99 5.36 -17.88
CA GLU A 77 21.05 6.12 -17.04
C GLU A 77 20.38 7.25 -17.82
N LEU A 78 21.13 7.97 -18.66
CA LEU A 78 20.58 8.99 -19.57
C LEU A 78 19.52 8.40 -20.50
N ILE A 79 19.82 7.27 -21.16
CA ILE A 79 18.85 6.57 -22.02
C ILE A 79 17.61 6.18 -21.22
N ARG A 80 17.80 5.56 -20.05
CA ARG A 80 16.71 5.12 -19.19
C ARG A 80 15.79 6.26 -18.76
N ASN A 81 16.37 7.37 -18.32
CA ASN A 81 15.62 8.56 -17.90
C ASN A 81 14.89 9.19 -19.09
N GLY A 82 15.52 9.23 -20.26
CA GLY A 82 14.89 9.67 -21.50
C GLY A 82 13.65 8.84 -21.85
N ILE A 83 13.76 7.51 -21.82
CA ILE A 83 12.62 6.60 -22.03
C ILE A 83 11.52 6.87 -20.99
N ARG A 84 11.88 6.99 -19.71
CA ARG A 84 10.95 7.27 -18.60
C ARG A 84 10.20 8.59 -18.72
N ASN A 85 10.86 9.60 -19.26
CA ASN A 85 10.28 10.91 -19.46
C ASN A 85 9.52 11.05 -20.79
N GLY A 86 9.45 9.98 -21.59
CA GLY A 86 8.77 9.99 -22.89
C GLY A 86 9.54 10.73 -23.99
N SER A 87 10.85 10.97 -23.83
CA SER A 87 11.69 11.53 -24.89
C SER A 87 11.71 10.62 -26.12
N THR A 88 11.74 11.22 -27.30
CA THR A 88 11.94 10.47 -28.55
C THR A 88 13.33 9.83 -28.60
N ALA A 89 13.46 8.70 -29.29
CA ALA A 89 14.75 8.02 -29.46
C ALA A 89 15.81 8.95 -30.10
N GLN A 90 15.39 9.82 -31.02
CA GLN A 90 16.22 10.85 -31.63
C GLN A 90 16.73 11.89 -30.61
N GLN A 91 15.87 12.38 -29.72
CA GLN A 91 16.27 13.33 -28.66
C GLN A 91 17.27 12.69 -27.69
N ILE A 92 17.04 11.43 -27.31
CA ILE A 92 17.97 10.68 -26.46
C ILE A 92 19.34 10.56 -27.15
N LEU A 93 19.37 10.24 -28.46
CA LEU A 93 20.61 10.15 -29.21
C LEU A 93 21.36 11.50 -29.27
N GLN A 94 20.66 12.61 -29.47
CA GLN A 94 21.25 13.95 -29.44
C GLN A 94 21.86 14.28 -28.07
N GLN A 95 21.17 13.94 -26.99
CA GLN A 95 21.68 14.11 -25.63
C GLN A 95 22.94 13.26 -25.38
N LEU A 96 22.97 12.03 -25.87
CA LEU A 96 24.17 11.18 -25.81
C LEU A 96 25.35 11.79 -26.56
N ALA A 97 25.12 12.36 -27.75
CA ALA A 97 26.17 13.00 -28.55
C ALA A 97 26.78 14.23 -27.84
N MET A 98 25.98 14.96 -27.06
CA MET A 98 26.45 16.09 -26.26
C MET A 98 27.17 15.63 -24.98
N ALA A 99 26.73 14.53 -24.37
CA ALA A 99 27.22 14.06 -23.08
C ALA A 99 28.49 13.17 -23.18
N ASP A 100 28.75 12.52 -24.31
CA ASP A 100 29.85 11.56 -24.48
C ASP A 100 30.88 12.06 -25.50
N SER A 101 32.06 12.47 -25.03
CA SER A 101 33.17 12.83 -25.92
C SER A 101 33.67 11.64 -26.76
N GLY A 102 33.39 10.41 -26.32
CA GLY A 102 33.66 9.18 -27.06
C GLY A 102 32.52 8.72 -27.97
N HIS A 103 31.48 9.53 -28.22
CA HIS A 103 30.27 9.14 -28.94
C HIS A 103 30.54 8.42 -30.27
N GLN A 104 31.52 8.88 -31.05
CA GLN A 104 31.89 8.27 -32.35
C GLN A 104 32.53 6.88 -32.23
N THR A 105 32.88 6.41 -31.04
CA THR A 105 33.36 5.03 -30.80
C THR A 105 32.22 4.09 -30.37
N ARG A 106 31.01 4.62 -30.20
CA ARG A 106 29.85 3.90 -29.67
C ARG A 106 28.95 3.38 -30.78
N GLN A 107 28.08 2.47 -30.40
CA GLN A 107 26.92 2.08 -31.20
C GLN A 107 25.70 1.95 -30.27
N TYR A 108 24.57 2.52 -30.69
CA TYR A 108 23.32 2.50 -29.93
C TYR A 108 22.18 1.93 -30.75
N GLY A 109 21.36 1.09 -30.15
CA GLY A 109 19.98 0.85 -30.57
C GLY A 109 19.06 1.32 -29.45
N ILE A 110 18.02 2.08 -29.77
CA ILE A 110 17.01 2.54 -28.80
C ILE A 110 15.64 2.32 -29.43
N ALA A 111 14.72 1.68 -28.71
CA ALA A 111 13.33 1.50 -29.10
C ALA A 111 12.41 1.84 -27.92
N SER A 112 11.45 2.73 -28.15
CA SER A 112 10.48 3.19 -27.15
C SER A 112 9.06 3.07 -27.68
N LEU A 113 8.13 2.63 -26.82
CA LEU A 113 6.72 2.48 -27.14
C LEU A 113 6.10 3.84 -27.54
N VAL A 114 6.58 4.94 -26.93
CA VAL A 114 6.13 6.31 -27.22
C VAL A 114 7.13 7.05 -28.11
N GLY A 115 8.42 6.86 -27.87
CA GLY A 115 9.49 7.67 -28.45
C GLY A 115 10.05 7.21 -29.80
N GLY A 116 9.56 6.10 -30.36
CA GLY A 116 10.05 5.54 -31.63
C GLY A 116 11.36 4.78 -31.48
N GLU A 117 12.01 4.50 -32.60
CA GLU A 117 13.19 3.66 -32.70
C GLU A 117 14.33 4.34 -33.47
N ILE A 118 15.58 4.04 -33.11
CA ILE A 118 16.76 4.55 -33.79
C ILE A 118 17.96 3.61 -33.63
N THR A 119 18.82 3.60 -34.64
CA THR A 119 20.17 3.05 -34.55
C THR A 119 21.21 4.13 -34.83
N PHE A 120 22.34 4.08 -34.12
CA PHE A 120 23.49 4.94 -34.36
C PHE A 120 24.75 4.07 -34.40
N THR A 121 25.57 4.26 -35.42
CA THR A 121 26.89 3.62 -35.55
C THR A 121 27.94 4.71 -35.70
N GLY A 122 28.77 4.89 -34.68
CA GLY A 122 29.87 5.87 -34.73
C GLY A 122 30.95 5.45 -35.72
N THR A 123 31.67 6.44 -36.27
CA THR A 123 32.70 6.21 -37.29
C THR A 123 33.92 5.41 -36.79
N GLY A 124 34.09 5.32 -35.47
CA GLY A 124 35.12 4.51 -34.80
C GLY A 124 34.68 3.09 -34.45
N ALA A 125 33.46 2.67 -34.80
CA ALA A 125 33.02 1.28 -34.69
C ALA A 125 33.82 0.39 -35.66
N GLY A 126 34.22 -0.80 -35.23
CA GLY A 126 35.05 -1.66 -36.07
C GLY A 126 34.26 -2.32 -37.21
N ALA A 127 34.88 -2.46 -38.38
CA ALA A 127 34.24 -3.04 -39.56
C ALA A 127 34.05 -4.57 -39.44
N TRP A 128 32.97 -5.15 -39.99
CA TRP A 128 31.79 -4.48 -40.55
C TRP A 128 30.91 -3.91 -39.44
N ALA A 129 30.37 -2.70 -39.61
CA ALA A 129 29.45 -2.08 -38.66
C ALA A 129 28.29 -1.37 -39.35
N GLY A 130 27.10 -1.49 -38.77
CA GLY A 130 25.89 -0.85 -39.27
C GLY A 130 24.64 -1.36 -38.55
N GLY A 131 23.48 -0.92 -39.02
CA GLY A 131 22.19 -1.34 -38.47
C GLY A 131 21.01 -0.88 -39.33
N VAL A 132 19.84 -1.40 -38.98
CA VAL A 132 18.55 -1.10 -39.59
C VAL A 132 17.51 -0.88 -38.50
N THR A 133 16.45 -0.16 -38.84
CA THR A 133 15.25 0.02 -38.03
C THR A 133 14.03 -0.28 -38.90
N GLY A 134 12.95 -0.75 -38.30
CA GLY A 134 11.71 -0.96 -39.03
C GLY A 134 10.50 -1.14 -38.15
N GLN A 135 9.33 -1.15 -38.81
CA GLN A 135 8.03 -1.32 -38.19
C GLN A 135 7.20 -2.34 -38.99
N ILE A 136 6.51 -3.24 -38.28
CA ILE A 136 5.58 -4.22 -38.86
C ILE A 136 4.31 -4.27 -38.00
N GLY A 137 3.21 -3.75 -38.52
CA GLY A 137 2.00 -3.59 -37.72
C GLY A 137 2.29 -2.79 -36.45
N ASN A 138 2.13 -3.45 -35.29
CA ASN A 138 2.35 -2.88 -33.96
C ASN A 138 3.78 -3.08 -33.43
N LEU A 139 4.62 -3.82 -34.15
CA LEU A 139 6.00 -4.06 -33.75
C LEU A 139 6.91 -2.97 -34.30
N ARG A 140 7.84 -2.50 -33.48
CA ARG A 140 9.00 -1.70 -33.91
C ARG A 140 10.27 -2.43 -33.51
N TYR A 141 11.31 -2.31 -34.32
CA TYR A 141 12.56 -3.01 -34.05
C TYR A 141 13.79 -2.22 -34.49
N THR A 142 14.92 -2.55 -33.87
CA THR A 142 16.25 -2.14 -34.33
C THR A 142 17.15 -3.37 -34.39
N VAL A 143 18.00 -3.45 -35.40
CA VAL A 143 19.04 -4.48 -35.51
C VAL A 143 20.34 -3.78 -35.84
N GLN A 144 21.37 -4.00 -35.05
CA GLN A 144 22.67 -3.35 -35.26
C GLN A 144 23.82 -4.23 -34.81
N GLY A 145 24.99 -4.02 -35.39
CA GLY A 145 26.21 -4.63 -34.88
C GLY A 145 27.49 -4.02 -35.43
N ASN A 146 28.60 -4.41 -34.82
CA ASN A 146 29.96 -3.99 -35.18
C ASN A 146 30.92 -5.18 -35.12
N VAL A 147 31.99 -5.11 -35.91
CA VAL A 147 33.02 -6.17 -36.07
C VAL A 147 32.36 -7.52 -36.40
N LEU A 148 31.30 -7.42 -37.22
CA LEU A 148 30.59 -8.57 -37.77
C LEU A 148 31.33 -9.14 -38.97
N THR A 149 31.00 -10.37 -39.34
CA THR A 149 31.45 -10.98 -40.61
C THR A 149 31.00 -10.18 -41.85
N GLY A 150 29.85 -9.51 -41.78
CA GLY A 150 29.34 -8.62 -42.82
C GLY A 150 27.88 -8.18 -42.64
N ALA A 151 27.39 -7.35 -43.56
CA ALA A 151 25.99 -6.89 -43.61
C ALA A 151 24.92 -8.00 -43.56
N PRO A 152 25.16 -9.21 -44.11
CA PRO A 152 24.21 -10.32 -44.00
C PRO A 152 23.79 -10.68 -42.57
N VAL A 153 24.64 -10.45 -41.55
CA VAL A 153 24.28 -10.70 -40.14
C VAL A 153 23.07 -9.86 -39.72
N VAL A 154 23.06 -8.57 -40.06
CA VAL A 154 21.97 -7.64 -39.72
C VAL A 154 20.73 -7.94 -40.57
N THR A 155 20.91 -8.08 -41.88
CA THR A 155 19.78 -8.28 -42.81
C THR A 155 19.10 -9.64 -42.61
N ALA A 156 19.83 -10.71 -42.32
CA ALA A 156 19.23 -12.02 -42.01
C ALA A 156 18.41 -11.99 -40.71
N ALA A 157 18.91 -11.30 -39.68
CA ALA A 157 18.16 -11.11 -38.43
C ALA A 157 16.88 -10.29 -38.67
N GLU A 158 16.95 -9.21 -39.45
CA GLU A 158 15.76 -8.45 -39.85
C GLU A 158 14.75 -9.33 -40.59
N GLN A 159 15.18 -10.08 -41.62
CA GLN A 159 14.30 -10.98 -42.36
C GLN A 159 13.66 -12.05 -41.46
N ALA A 160 14.36 -12.52 -40.43
CA ALA A 160 13.79 -13.43 -39.45
C ALA A 160 12.65 -12.78 -38.63
N ILE A 161 12.82 -11.52 -38.21
CA ILE A 161 11.78 -10.74 -37.51
C ILE A 161 10.54 -10.58 -38.41
N LEU A 162 10.76 -10.26 -39.69
CA LEU A 162 9.70 -10.03 -40.67
C LEU A 162 8.87 -11.30 -40.92
N ASN A 163 9.54 -12.46 -41.05
CA ASN A 163 8.90 -13.68 -41.54
C ASN A 163 8.44 -14.65 -40.44
N THR A 164 8.88 -14.48 -39.18
CA THR A 164 8.50 -15.37 -38.07
C THR A 164 7.18 -14.93 -37.44
N PRO A 165 6.09 -15.73 -37.46
CA PRO A 165 4.87 -15.40 -36.74
C PRO A 165 5.01 -15.61 -35.22
N GLY A 166 4.06 -15.08 -34.44
CA GLY A 166 3.98 -15.33 -33.01
C GLY A 166 4.63 -14.26 -32.14
N SER A 167 5.00 -14.64 -30.91
CA SER A 167 5.46 -13.72 -29.86
C SER A 167 6.79 -13.04 -30.20
N ILE A 168 7.04 -11.87 -29.61
CA ILE A 168 8.32 -11.17 -29.78
C ILE A 168 9.51 -11.99 -29.26
N ALA A 169 9.28 -12.90 -28.30
CA ALA A 169 10.30 -13.79 -27.77
C ALA A 169 10.77 -14.82 -28.82
N GLU A 170 9.84 -15.42 -29.58
CA GLU A 170 10.19 -16.33 -30.68
C GLU A 170 10.88 -15.58 -31.82
N LYS A 171 10.32 -14.42 -32.23
CA LYS A 171 10.94 -13.55 -33.24
C LYS A 171 12.38 -13.18 -32.86
N LEU A 172 12.62 -12.85 -31.59
CA LEU A 172 13.96 -12.54 -31.09
C LEU A 172 14.89 -13.75 -31.16
N MET A 173 14.44 -14.94 -30.75
CA MET A 173 15.25 -16.16 -30.79
C MET A 173 15.66 -16.51 -32.23
N VAL A 174 14.70 -16.55 -33.15
CA VAL A 174 14.97 -16.90 -34.56
C VAL A 174 15.86 -15.84 -35.22
N ALA A 175 15.72 -14.56 -34.87
CA ALA A 175 16.59 -13.50 -35.36
C ALA A 175 18.03 -13.61 -34.83
N MET A 176 18.22 -14.00 -33.56
CA MET A 176 19.54 -14.30 -33.00
C MET A 176 20.20 -15.49 -33.72
N GLU A 177 19.44 -16.54 -34.03
CA GLU A 177 19.93 -17.70 -34.80
C GLU A 177 20.28 -17.34 -36.25
N ALA A 178 19.47 -16.49 -36.91
CA ALA A 178 19.74 -16.02 -38.26
C ALA A 178 21.03 -15.20 -38.32
N ALA A 179 21.25 -14.29 -37.37
CA ALA A 179 22.51 -13.56 -37.23
C ALA A 179 23.70 -14.52 -37.00
N ALA A 180 23.54 -15.50 -36.12
CA ALA A 180 24.57 -16.50 -35.82
C ALA A 180 24.96 -17.33 -37.06
N ARG A 181 23.97 -17.76 -37.87
CA ARG A 181 24.21 -18.50 -39.13
C ARG A 181 25.02 -17.72 -40.15
N MET A 182 24.96 -16.38 -40.12
CA MET A 182 25.78 -15.52 -40.96
C MET A 182 27.19 -15.28 -40.40
N GLY A 183 27.54 -15.94 -39.30
CA GLY A 183 28.83 -15.86 -38.63
C GLY A 183 28.89 -14.89 -37.44
N GLY A 184 27.84 -14.08 -37.22
CA GLY A 184 27.74 -13.17 -36.07
C GLY A 184 28.97 -12.28 -35.91
N ASP A 185 29.62 -12.37 -34.74
CA ASP A 185 30.85 -11.68 -34.42
C ASP A 185 32.03 -12.36 -35.12
N GLY A 186 32.64 -11.64 -36.07
CA GLY A 186 33.65 -12.18 -36.96
C GLY A 186 34.94 -12.62 -36.25
N ARG A 187 35.14 -12.23 -34.99
CA ARG A 187 36.28 -12.69 -34.19
C ARG A 187 36.16 -14.16 -33.81
N CYS A 188 34.93 -14.66 -33.69
CA CYS A 188 34.64 -16.05 -33.35
C CYS A 188 34.55 -16.95 -34.58
N SER A 189 34.10 -16.40 -35.70
CA SER A 189 33.79 -17.16 -36.92
C SER A 189 34.79 -16.99 -38.05
N CYS A 190 35.53 -15.88 -38.10
CA CYS A 190 36.64 -15.64 -39.03
C CYS A 190 37.98 -15.61 -38.28
N SER A 191 38.35 -14.44 -37.74
CA SER A 191 39.65 -14.18 -37.14
C SER A 191 39.53 -13.03 -36.14
N ALA A 192 40.22 -13.17 -35.01
CA ALA A 192 40.25 -12.14 -33.97
C ALA A 192 40.77 -10.78 -34.47
N SER A 193 41.67 -10.76 -35.47
CA SER A 193 42.27 -9.54 -36.02
C SER A 193 41.66 -9.10 -37.36
N ASN A 194 40.98 -10.00 -38.07
CA ASN A 194 40.33 -9.69 -39.35
C ASN A 194 38.92 -10.32 -39.43
N PRO A 195 37.93 -9.70 -38.75
CA PRO A 195 36.59 -10.26 -38.55
C PRO A 195 35.76 -10.41 -39.83
N THR A 196 36.09 -9.70 -40.91
CA THR A 196 35.36 -9.78 -42.20
C THR A 196 36.04 -10.70 -43.22
N ALA A 197 37.23 -11.24 -42.89
CA ALA A 197 38.09 -11.92 -43.85
C ALA A 197 37.46 -13.13 -44.54
N CYS A 198 36.51 -13.78 -43.87
CA CYS A 198 35.91 -15.02 -44.34
C CYS A 198 34.54 -14.82 -45.01
N GLY A 199 34.05 -13.58 -45.12
CA GLY A 199 32.74 -13.28 -45.70
C GLY A 199 31.56 -13.64 -44.79
N ALA A 200 30.34 -13.36 -45.27
CA ALA A 200 29.10 -13.61 -44.55
C ALA A 200 28.06 -14.27 -45.49
N PRO A 201 27.67 -15.53 -45.26
CA PRO A 201 28.17 -16.42 -44.21
C PRO A 201 29.62 -16.87 -44.46
N PRO A 202 30.41 -17.15 -43.41
CA PRO A 202 31.68 -17.87 -43.53
C PRO A 202 31.49 -19.25 -44.17
N PRO A 203 32.44 -19.75 -44.99
CA PRO A 203 32.36 -21.09 -45.58
C PRO A 203 32.22 -22.22 -44.54
N SER A 204 32.86 -22.06 -43.38
CA SER A 204 32.74 -22.97 -42.25
C SER A 204 33.16 -22.25 -40.97
N PHE A 205 32.42 -22.44 -39.88
CA PHE A 205 32.76 -21.95 -38.55
C PHE A 205 32.03 -22.78 -37.49
N THR A 206 32.54 -22.78 -36.26
CA THR A 206 31.93 -23.52 -35.14
C THR A 206 31.27 -22.60 -34.11
N LYS A 207 31.56 -21.29 -34.15
CA LYS A 207 31.12 -20.32 -33.15
C LYS A 207 30.90 -18.94 -33.75
N SER A 208 29.82 -18.30 -33.35
CA SER A 208 29.40 -16.93 -33.67
C SER A 208 29.54 -15.99 -32.47
N ALA A 209 29.47 -16.50 -31.24
CA ALA A 209 29.64 -15.73 -30.01
C ALA A 209 30.04 -16.60 -28.80
N HIS A 210 30.78 -15.99 -27.86
CA HIS A 210 31.18 -16.59 -26.58
C HIS A 210 30.15 -16.34 -25.47
N ILE A 211 29.50 -15.18 -25.46
CA ILE A 211 28.49 -14.79 -24.46
C ILE A 211 27.31 -14.13 -25.16
N GLY A 212 26.14 -14.16 -24.52
CA GLY A 212 24.93 -13.58 -25.06
C GLY A 212 23.77 -13.60 -24.08
N LEU A 213 22.76 -12.79 -24.33
CA LEU A 213 21.53 -12.77 -23.54
C LEU A 213 20.30 -12.55 -24.42
N MET A 214 19.15 -12.88 -23.86
CA MET A 214 17.84 -12.48 -24.33
C MET A 214 16.96 -12.09 -23.15
N VAL A 215 16.39 -10.89 -23.21
CA VAL A 215 15.44 -10.38 -22.23
C VAL A 215 14.15 -9.99 -22.94
N VAL A 216 13.01 -10.39 -22.37
CA VAL A 216 11.68 -9.89 -22.73
C VAL A 216 11.03 -9.39 -21.45
N SER A 217 10.53 -8.17 -21.46
CA SER A 217 9.85 -7.55 -20.32
C SER A 217 8.45 -7.08 -20.70
N ARG A 218 7.52 -7.21 -19.75
CA ARG A 218 6.10 -6.81 -19.82
C ARG A 218 5.84 -5.58 -18.96
N PRO A 219 4.76 -4.80 -19.22
CA PRO A 219 4.48 -3.56 -18.49
C PRO A 219 4.41 -3.67 -16.96
N SER A 220 4.00 -4.83 -16.46
CA SER A 220 3.85 -5.08 -15.03
C SER A 220 5.07 -5.67 -14.34
N ASP A 221 6.17 -5.88 -15.08
CA ASP A 221 7.40 -6.44 -14.53
C ASP A 221 8.07 -5.46 -13.56
N VAL A 222 8.88 -5.99 -12.65
CA VAL A 222 9.55 -5.17 -11.63
C VAL A 222 10.74 -4.46 -12.26
N ASP A 223 10.67 -3.13 -12.28
CA ASP A 223 11.74 -2.27 -12.74
C ASP A 223 12.68 -1.87 -11.59
N LEU A 224 13.92 -2.35 -11.59
CA LEU A 224 14.92 -2.04 -10.56
C LEU A 224 15.87 -0.91 -10.97
N PRO A 225 16.34 -0.07 -10.03
CA PRO A 225 17.20 1.08 -10.35
C PRO A 225 18.54 0.64 -10.98
N CYS A 226 19.12 1.52 -11.79
CA CYS A 226 20.47 1.29 -12.30
C CYS A 226 21.48 1.31 -11.15
N THR A 227 22.40 0.35 -11.13
CA THR A 227 23.52 0.35 -10.19
C THR A 227 24.81 -0.02 -10.91
N PRO A 228 26.00 0.33 -10.37
CA PRO A 228 27.27 -0.11 -10.97
C PRO A 228 27.39 -1.63 -11.13
N ALA A 229 26.79 -2.42 -10.23
CA ALA A 229 26.84 -3.87 -10.26
C ALA A 229 25.83 -4.50 -11.24
N LEU A 230 24.59 -4.00 -11.27
CA LEU A 230 23.48 -4.62 -12.02
C LEU A 230 23.17 -3.91 -13.35
N GLY A 231 23.74 -2.73 -13.58
CA GLY A 231 23.43 -1.89 -14.73
C GLY A 231 21.95 -1.49 -14.80
N CYS A 232 21.50 -1.12 -16.00
CA CYS A 232 20.12 -0.66 -16.25
C CYS A 232 19.21 -1.77 -16.81
N GLY A 233 19.69 -3.01 -16.81
CA GLY A 233 18.95 -4.23 -17.14
C GLY A 233 18.61 -5.04 -15.89
N ALA A 234 18.45 -4.41 -14.73
CA ALA A 234 18.46 -5.07 -13.41
C ALA A 234 17.12 -5.64 -12.92
N GLY A 235 16.01 -5.42 -13.63
CA GLY A 235 14.66 -5.83 -13.19
C GLY A 235 14.41 -7.34 -13.17
N VAL A 236 13.20 -7.70 -12.75
CA VAL A 236 12.69 -9.09 -12.80
C VAL A 236 11.75 -9.19 -13.99
N TYR A 237 12.27 -9.76 -15.07
CA TYR A 237 11.60 -9.75 -16.37
C TYR A 237 10.92 -11.08 -16.69
N TRP A 238 9.88 -11.01 -17.52
CA TRP A 238 9.14 -12.16 -18.02
C TRP A 238 10.03 -13.28 -18.60
N MET A 239 11.07 -12.90 -19.34
CA MET A 239 12.11 -13.79 -19.80
C MET A 239 13.47 -13.13 -19.59
N ASP A 240 14.40 -13.86 -18.99
CA ASP A 240 15.74 -13.39 -18.66
C ASP A 240 16.76 -14.52 -18.82
N LEU A 241 17.23 -14.71 -20.05
CA LEU A 241 18.20 -15.74 -20.41
C LEU A 241 19.57 -15.09 -20.55
N ASN A 242 20.53 -15.46 -19.68
CA ASN A 242 21.87 -14.90 -19.73
C ASN A 242 22.95 -16.00 -19.78
N VAL A 243 23.81 -15.91 -20.78
CA VAL A 243 25.02 -16.74 -20.97
C VAL A 243 26.21 -15.79 -20.83
N ALA A 244 26.66 -15.59 -19.59
CA ALA A 244 27.71 -14.64 -19.24
C ALA A 244 29.00 -15.33 -18.76
N ASN A 245 30.10 -14.58 -18.74
CA ASN A 245 31.38 -14.96 -18.12
C ASN A 245 31.97 -16.28 -18.63
N GLN A 246 31.66 -16.69 -19.86
CA GLN A 246 32.19 -17.92 -20.45
C GLN A 246 33.63 -17.71 -20.94
N ASN A 247 34.37 -18.81 -21.01
CA ASN A 247 35.65 -18.87 -21.71
C ASN A 247 35.45 -19.21 -23.20
N ALA A 248 36.53 -19.14 -23.98
CA ALA A 248 36.46 -19.33 -25.41
C ALA A 248 36.00 -20.74 -25.83
N ASN A 249 36.35 -21.76 -25.02
CA ASN A 249 36.11 -23.19 -25.29
C ASN A 249 34.67 -23.63 -25.01
N ALA A 250 33.85 -22.81 -24.34
CA ALA A 250 32.45 -23.12 -24.13
C ALA A 250 31.69 -23.25 -25.48
N PRO A 251 30.51 -23.89 -25.51
CA PRO A 251 29.67 -23.87 -26.71
C PRO A 251 29.30 -22.46 -27.17
N ASP A 252 28.76 -22.33 -28.38
CA ASP A 252 28.20 -21.06 -28.85
C ASP A 252 27.07 -20.56 -27.93
N ALA A 253 27.07 -19.26 -27.64
CA ALA A 253 26.08 -18.68 -26.74
C ALA A 253 24.66 -18.72 -27.30
N VAL A 254 24.46 -18.55 -28.61
CA VAL A 254 23.13 -18.58 -29.26
C VAL A 254 22.55 -19.99 -29.21
N VAL A 255 23.37 -21.03 -29.39
CA VAL A 255 22.93 -22.43 -29.23
C VAL A 255 22.47 -22.71 -27.80
N GLN A 256 23.20 -22.21 -26.81
CA GLN A 256 22.81 -22.33 -25.40
C GLN A 256 21.53 -21.53 -25.09
N LEU A 257 21.39 -20.33 -25.67
CA LEU A 257 20.18 -19.51 -25.53
C LEU A 257 18.95 -20.22 -26.12
N ARG A 258 19.06 -20.88 -27.28
CA ARG A 258 17.97 -21.71 -27.84
C ARG A 258 17.51 -22.79 -26.87
N GLN A 259 18.43 -23.55 -26.30
CA GLN A 259 18.09 -24.61 -25.32
C GLN A 259 17.39 -24.05 -24.08
N ARG A 260 17.88 -22.91 -23.58
CA ARG A 260 17.24 -22.21 -22.45
C ARG A 260 15.87 -21.65 -22.82
N TYR A 261 15.73 -21.12 -24.03
CA TYR A 261 14.48 -20.63 -24.57
C TYR A 261 13.45 -21.75 -24.73
N ASP A 262 13.84 -22.92 -25.22
CA ASP A 262 12.96 -24.09 -25.32
C ASP A 262 12.44 -24.53 -23.94
N THR A 263 13.35 -24.57 -22.96
CA THR A 263 13.01 -24.88 -21.56
C THR A 263 12.03 -23.84 -20.99
N TRP A 264 12.33 -22.55 -21.19
CA TRP A 264 11.46 -21.46 -20.75
C TRP A 264 10.10 -21.51 -21.45
N ARG A 265 10.05 -21.75 -22.77
CA ARG A 265 8.83 -21.82 -23.56
C ARG A 265 7.92 -22.97 -23.09
N ALA A 266 8.50 -24.12 -22.76
CA ALA A 266 7.76 -25.24 -22.19
C ALA A 266 7.12 -24.90 -20.83
N GLN A 267 7.76 -24.03 -20.03
CA GLN A 267 7.22 -23.57 -18.75
C GLN A 267 6.04 -22.59 -18.92
N GLN A 268 5.78 -22.05 -20.12
CA GLN A 268 4.69 -21.09 -20.34
C GLN A 268 3.32 -21.75 -20.58
N VAL A 269 3.28 -23.08 -20.75
CA VAL A 269 2.03 -23.81 -20.98
C VAL A 269 1.13 -23.71 -19.75
N GLY A 270 -0.12 -23.28 -19.95
CA GLY A 270 -1.11 -23.13 -18.88
C GLY A 270 -0.90 -21.92 -17.95
N ARG A 271 0.11 -21.08 -18.23
CA ARG A 271 0.30 -19.80 -17.51
C ARG A 271 -0.63 -18.73 -18.07
N ALA A 272 -1.05 -17.82 -17.20
CA ALA A 272 -1.79 -16.63 -17.62
C ALA A 272 -0.93 -15.76 -18.54
N ASP A 273 -1.53 -15.26 -19.61
CA ASP A 273 -0.93 -14.24 -20.45
C ASP A 273 -1.37 -12.85 -19.99
N HIS A 274 -0.44 -11.88 -19.99
CA HIS A 274 -0.68 -10.54 -19.47
C HIS A 274 -1.71 -9.78 -20.30
N PHE A 275 -1.76 -10.00 -21.62
CA PHE A 275 -2.59 -9.21 -22.54
C PHE A 275 -3.85 -9.93 -23.01
N GLN A 276 -3.82 -11.27 -23.11
CA GLN A 276 -5.05 -12.04 -23.37
C GLN A 276 -5.99 -12.04 -22.16
N SER A 277 -5.43 -12.00 -20.94
CA SER A 277 -6.24 -11.86 -19.73
C SER A 277 -6.79 -10.44 -19.61
N THR A 278 -8.00 -10.31 -19.06
CA THR A 278 -8.70 -9.01 -19.02
C THR A 278 -9.17 -8.66 -17.61
N VAL A 279 -9.14 -7.37 -17.29
CA VAL A 279 -9.80 -6.80 -16.11
C VAL A 279 -10.83 -5.78 -16.57
N THR A 280 -12.09 -5.99 -16.23
CA THR A 280 -13.19 -5.06 -16.54
C THR A 280 -13.79 -4.51 -15.26
N LEU A 281 -14.03 -3.21 -15.21
CA LEU A 281 -14.66 -2.56 -14.06
C LEU A 281 -16.09 -2.15 -14.41
N SER A 282 -17.01 -2.26 -13.46
CA SER A 282 -18.42 -1.87 -13.62
C SER A 282 -18.61 -0.35 -13.76
N GLY A 283 -17.57 0.44 -13.50
CA GLY A 283 -17.54 1.88 -13.64
C GLY A 283 -16.10 2.40 -13.65
N ASN A 284 -15.93 3.64 -14.09
CA ASN A 284 -14.63 4.32 -14.14
C ASN A 284 -14.52 5.50 -13.15
N ARG A 285 -15.55 5.71 -12.32
CA ARG A 285 -15.59 6.75 -11.29
C ARG A 285 -16.18 6.22 -9.99
N ILE A 286 -15.71 6.74 -8.86
CA ILE A 286 -16.17 6.39 -7.52
C ILE A 286 -16.03 7.62 -6.61
N ARG A 287 -16.98 7.87 -5.70
CA ARG A 287 -16.81 8.95 -4.73
C ARG A 287 -15.81 8.53 -3.66
N ALA A 288 -15.03 9.48 -3.17
CA ALA A 288 -14.16 9.28 -2.03
C ALA A 288 -14.94 9.07 -0.72
N ASN A 289 -16.18 8.59 -0.68
CA ASN A 289 -16.98 8.60 0.56
C ASN A 289 -16.68 7.46 1.54
N GLY A 290 -15.78 6.52 1.22
CA GLY A 290 -15.51 5.35 2.07
C GLY A 290 -16.61 4.27 2.02
N PHE A 291 -17.61 4.42 1.15
CA PHE A 291 -18.77 3.54 1.07
C PHE A 291 -19.05 3.03 -0.34
N ASP A 292 -19.01 3.91 -1.33
CA ASP A 292 -19.23 3.57 -2.72
C ASP A 292 -18.23 2.51 -3.15
N THR A 293 -18.68 1.62 -4.03
CA THR A 293 -17.85 0.57 -4.60
C THR A 293 -18.15 0.38 -6.06
N ILE A 294 -17.15 -0.07 -6.81
CA ILE A 294 -17.32 -0.63 -8.15
C ILE A 294 -16.84 -2.08 -8.13
N THR A 295 -17.39 -2.90 -9.01
CA THR A 295 -17.01 -4.31 -9.13
C THR A 295 -16.02 -4.49 -10.27
N GLY A 296 -14.89 -5.13 -9.99
CA GLY A 296 -13.94 -5.60 -10.99
C GLY A 296 -14.18 -7.08 -11.30
N THR A 297 -14.10 -7.44 -12.57
CA THR A 297 -14.15 -8.82 -13.07
C THR A 297 -12.84 -9.15 -13.79
N VAL A 298 -12.21 -10.26 -13.43
CA VAL A 298 -10.95 -10.75 -13.99
C VAL A 298 -11.22 -12.04 -14.77
N THR A 299 -10.79 -12.08 -16.03
CA THR A 299 -10.83 -13.29 -16.86
C THR A 299 -9.42 -13.67 -17.23
N LEU A 300 -8.99 -14.87 -16.81
CA LEU A 300 -7.65 -15.38 -17.10
C LEU A 300 -7.65 -16.21 -18.38
N ARG A 301 -6.71 -15.90 -19.27
CA ARG A 301 -6.45 -16.63 -20.50
C ARG A 301 -4.97 -16.96 -20.64
N ASP A 302 -4.67 -18.07 -21.29
CA ASP A 302 -3.32 -18.36 -21.72
C ASP A 302 -2.93 -17.60 -22.99
N SER A 303 -1.69 -17.81 -23.45
CA SER A 303 -1.17 -17.14 -24.66
C SER A 303 -1.87 -17.54 -25.97
N SER A 304 -2.68 -18.60 -25.98
CA SER A 304 -3.53 -18.99 -27.11
C SER A 304 -4.93 -18.37 -27.05
N GLY A 305 -5.27 -17.70 -25.94
CA GLY A 305 -6.59 -17.14 -25.65
C GLY A 305 -7.56 -18.13 -24.99
N ALA A 306 -7.11 -19.35 -24.66
CA ALA A 306 -7.92 -20.34 -23.97
C ALA A 306 -8.14 -19.93 -22.50
N LEU A 307 -9.35 -20.16 -21.97
CA LEU A 307 -9.69 -19.83 -20.59
C LEU A 307 -8.96 -20.74 -19.61
N LEU A 308 -8.36 -20.16 -18.57
CA LEU A 308 -7.67 -20.90 -17.50
C LEU A 308 -8.59 -21.23 -16.32
N GLY A 309 -9.82 -20.73 -16.32
CA GLY A 309 -10.76 -20.88 -15.20
C GLY A 309 -10.30 -20.12 -13.96
N ASN A 310 -10.65 -20.64 -12.78
CA ASN A 310 -10.49 -19.95 -11.50
C ASN A 310 -9.54 -20.65 -10.51
N GLY A 311 -8.61 -21.48 -11.01
CA GLY A 311 -7.69 -22.28 -10.19
C GLY A 311 -6.39 -21.58 -9.77
N LEU A 312 -6.08 -20.40 -10.31
CA LEU A 312 -4.86 -19.66 -10.00
C LEU A 312 -5.12 -18.57 -8.94
N PRO A 313 -4.17 -18.28 -8.03
CA PRO A 313 -4.37 -17.21 -7.06
C PRO A 313 -4.20 -15.84 -7.74
N VAL A 314 -5.22 -14.99 -7.58
CA VAL A 314 -5.27 -13.63 -8.13
C VAL A 314 -5.14 -12.62 -6.98
N THR A 315 -4.28 -11.63 -7.18
CA THR A 315 -4.08 -10.50 -6.27
C THR A 315 -4.53 -9.21 -6.93
N VAL A 316 -5.11 -8.30 -6.15
CA VAL A 316 -5.54 -6.97 -6.58
C VAL A 316 -4.98 -5.89 -5.64
N GLY A 317 -4.61 -4.74 -6.19
CA GLY A 317 -4.09 -3.62 -5.42
C GLY A 317 -3.99 -2.33 -6.23
N LEU A 318 -3.39 -1.31 -5.62
CA LEU A 318 -3.04 -0.07 -6.32
C LEU A 318 -1.67 -0.20 -6.96
N SER A 319 -1.56 0.25 -8.22
CA SER A 319 -0.27 0.50 -8.85
C SER A 319 0.42 1.68 -8.17
N ASN A 320 1.76 1.64 -8.09
CA ASN A 320 2.59 2.77 -7.65
C ASN A 320 2.48 4.02 -8.55
N ARG A 321 1.81 3.91 -9.69
CA ARG A 321 1.49 5.02 -10.59
C ARG A 321 0.18 5.73 -10.24
N SER A 322 -0.58 5.22 -9.26
CA SER A 322 -1.81 5.86 -8.77
C SER A 322 -1.48 7.18 -8.07
N THR A 323 -2.35 8.17 -8.20
CA THR A 323 -2.23 9.43 -7.46
C THR A 323 -3.01 9.41 -6.15
N VAL A 324 -3.93 8.46 -5.98
CA VAL A 324 -4.59 8.23 -4.69
C VAL A 324 -3.62 7.52 -3.72
N PRO A 325 -3.55 7.95 -2.46
CA PRO A 325 -2.67 7.33 -1.47
C PRO A 325 -3.17 5.96 -1.01
N SER A 326 -4.48 5.72 -1.05
CA SER A 326 -5.06 4.43 -0.69
C SER A 326 -6.44 4.20 -1.31
N ALA A 327 -6.78 2.92 -1.49
CA ALA A 327 -8.11 2.44 -1.83
C ALA A 327 -8.30 1.07 -1.20
N THR A 328 -9.54 0.70 -0.88
CA THR A 328 -9.83 -0.59 -0.24
C THR A 328 -10.34 -1.59 -1.27
N PHE A 329 -9.77 -2.80 -1.29
CA PHE A 329 -10.20 -3.90 -2.15
C PHE A 329 -10.82 -5.01 -1.31
N SER A 330 -11.90 -5.63 -1.79
CA SER A 330 -12.36 -6.89 -1.20
C SER A 330 -11.39 -8.04 -1.51
N ALA A 331 -11.56 -9.15 -0.80
CA ALA A 331 -10.98 -10.41 -1.24
C ALA A 331 -11.45 -10.74 -2.66
N VAL A 332 -10.55 -11.31 -3.46
CA VAL A 332 -10.86 -11.79 -4.81
C VAL A 332 -11.63 -13.10 -4.69
N THR A 333 -12.81 -13.16 -5.30
CA THR A 333 -13.73 -14.29 -5.19
C THR A 333 -13.85 -15.00 -6.55
N PRO A 334 -13.56 -16.31 -6.64
CA PRO A 334 -13.76 -17.08 -7.86
C PRO A 334 -15.26 -17.27 -8.15
N GLN A 335 -15.63 -17.21 -9.43
CA GLN A 335 -17.02 -17.33 -9.89
C GLN A 335 -17.23 -18.66 -10.66
N PRO A 336 -18.47 -19.20 -10.67
CA PRO A 336 -18.77 -20.48 -11.36
C PRO A 336 -18.51 -20.46 -12.87
N ASN A 337 -18.53 -19.29 -13.50
CA ASN A 337 -18.24 -19.09 -14.92
C ASN A 337 -16.73 -19.07 -15.27
N GLY A 338 -15.85 -19.35 -14.29
CA GLY A 338 -14.40 -19.35 -14.48
C GLY A 338 -13.72 -17.98 -14.42
N THR A 339 -14.43 -16.93 -13.99
CA THR A 339 -13.86 -15.59 -13.74
C THR A 339 -13.60 -15.37 -12.24
N TYR A 340 -13.00 -14.22 -11.91
CA TYR A 340 -12.91 -13.74 -10.53
C TYR A 340 -13.57 -12.37 -10.40
N THR A 341 -14.10 -12.06 -9.22
CA THR A 341 -14.64 -10.73 -8.91
C THR A 341 -14.00 -10.15 -7.66
N PHE A 342 -13.87 -8.84 -7.62
CA PHE A 342 -13.50 -8.08 -6.43
C PHE A 342 -14.27 -6.76 -6.43
N THR A 343 -14.38 -6.10 -5.29
CA THR A 343 -14.85 -4.71 -5.22
C THR A 343 -13.71 -3.77 -4.91
N LEU A 344 -13.71 -2.61 -5.56
CA LEU A 344 -12.85 -1.47 -5.26
C LEU A 344 -13.72 -0.39 -4.61
N ARG A 345 -13.32 0.03 -3.42
CA ARG A 345 -13.91 1.11 -2.65
C ARG A 345 -12.99 2.33 -2.64
N GLY A 346 -13.54 3.48 -2.96
CA GLY A 346 -12.85 4.75 -2.78
C GLY A 346 -12.72 5.04 -1.30
N ASN A 347 -11.48 5.22 -0.83
CA ASN A 347 -11.23 5.70 0.52
C ASN A 347 -11.52 7.21 0.58
N LEU A 348 -10.90 7.96 1.48
CA LEU A 348 -11.28 9.34 1.75
C LEU A 348 -10.57 10.37 0.85
N ASP A 349 -9.57 9.93 0.08
CA ASP A 349 -8.71 10.78 -0.73
C ASP A 349 -9.09 10.73 -2.23
N PRO A 350 -9.27 11.87 -2.89
CA PRO A 350 -9.52 11.92 -4.32
C PRO A 350 -8.24 11.70 -5.14
N GLY A 351 -8.42 11.34 -6.41
CA GLY A 351 -7.33 11.19 -7.37
C GLY A 351 -7.61 10.10 -8.40
N THR A 352 -6.56 9.52 -8.94
CA THR A 352 -6.61 8.45 -9.93
C THR A 352 -6.09 7.17 -9.32
N ALA A 353 -6.94 6.15 -9.25
CA ALA A 353 -6.58 4.78 -8.88
C ALA A 353 -6.28 3.97 -10.15
N ILE A 354 -5.06 3.46 -10.27
CA ILE A 354 -4.69 2.51 -11.33
C ILE A 354 -4.67 1.12 -10.69
N VAL A 355 -5.56 0.25 -11.13
CA VAL A 355 -5.77 -1.06 -10.53
C VAL A 355 -4.72 -2.05 -11.05
N ASP A 356 -3.87 -2.52 -10.15
CA ASP A 356 -2.92 -3.60 -10.43
C ASP A 356 -3.57 -4.95 -10.11
N VAL A 357 -3.76 -5.77 -11.13
CA VAL A 357 -4.23 -7.15 -10.99
C VAL A 357 -3.12 -8.07 -11.45
N ALA A 358 -2.83 -9.10 -10.66
CA ALA A 358 -1.80 -10.06 -11.00
C ALA A 358 -2.18 -11.48 -10.60
N VAL A 359 -1.60 -12.44 -11.30
CA VAL A 359 -1.61 -13.86 -10.98
C VAL A 359 -0.24 -14.23 -10.45
N ASN A 360 -0.18 -15.05 -9.40
CA ASN A 360 1.08 -15.64 -8.95
C ASN A 360 1.05 -17.14 -9.20
N ASP A 361 1.96 -17.64 -10.01
CA ASP A 361 2.12 -19.08 -10.24
C ASP A 361 3.48 -19.57 -9.75
N ALA A 362 3.78 -20.85 -9.98
CA ALA A 362 5.04 -21.48 -9.57
C ALA A 362 6.29 -20.85 -10.22
N PHE A 363 6.11 -20.10 -11.30
CA PHE A 363 7.18 -19.46 -12.06
C PHE A 363 7.23 -17.93 -11.84
N GLY A 364 6.32 -17.39 -11.03
CA GLY A 364 6.34 -15.99 -10.60
C GLY A 364 5.05 -15.23 -10.91
N ARG A 365 5.17 -13.90 -10.83
CA ARG A 365 4.06 -12.96 -10.98
C ARG A 365 3.79 -12.65 -12.45
N VAL A 366 2.52 -12.66 -12.84
CA VAL A 366 2.00 -12.16 -14.13
C VAL A 366 1.01 -11.04 -13.86
N GLY A 367 1.39 -9.78 -14.09
CA GLY A 367 0.44 -8.67 -14.02
C GLY A 367 -0.38 -8.57 -15.30
N ILE A 368 -1.67 -8.31 -15.16
CA ILE A 368 -2.60 -8.19 -16.28
C ILE A 368 -2.54 -6.77 -16.84
N TRP A 369 -2.50 -6.69 -18.17
CA TRP A 369 -2.39 -5.47 -18.95
C TRP A 369 -3.49 -5.41 -20.02
N PRO A 370 -4.14 -4.26 -20.24
CA PRO A 370 -3.94 -2.98 -19.57
C PRO A 370 -4.49 -2.95 -18.14
N GLN A 371 -3.83 -2.18 -17.28
CA GLN A 371 -4.33 -1.89 -15.93
C GLN A 371 -5.49 -0.88 -16.06
N PRO A 372 -6.70 -1.20 -15.57
CA PRO A 372 -7.82 -0.27 -15.66
C PRO A 372 -7.64 0.88 -14.65
N THR A 373 -8.13 2.05 -15.05
CA THR A 373 -8.02 3.30 -14.28
C THR A 373 -9.40 3.76 -13.80
N VAL A 374 -9.45 4.24 -12.56
CA VAL A 374 -10.67 4.74 -11.91
C VAL A 374 -10.38 6.13 -11.33
N THR A 375 -11.25 7.08 -11.61
CA THR A 375 -11.20 8.39 -10.93
C THR A 375 -11.94 8.29 -9.60
N ILE A 376 -11.22 8.55 -8.51
CA ILE A 376 -11.81 8.75 -7.19
C ILE A 376 -12.12 10.24 -7.05
N ASP A 377 -13.39 10.57 -7.13
CA ASP A 377 -13.87 11.94 -7.04
C ASP A 377 -13.85 12.43 -5.60
N ASP A 378 -13.54 13.72 -5.42
CA ASP A 378 -13.69 14.36 -4.11
C ASP A 378 -15.12 14.18 -3.59
N LEU A 379 -15.26 14.03 -2.26
CA LEU A 379 -16.54 13.79 -1.60
C LEU A 379 -17.62 14.80 -2.01
N PHE A 380 -17.23 16.05 -2.15
CA PHE A 380 -18.10 17.17 -2.46
C PHE A 380 -17.88 17.71 -3.88
N GLY A 381 -16.80 17.32 -4.56
CA GLY A 381 -16.43 17.90 -5.86
C GLY A 381 -15.93 19.34 -5.73
N SER A 382 -16.32 20.20 -6.67
CA SER A 382 -15.88 21.60 -6.75
C SER A 382 -16.43 22.46 -5.62
N CYS A 383 -17.69 22.27 -5.21
CA CYS A 383 -18.31 23.07 -4.15
C CYS A 383 -17.61 22.93 -2.79
N GLY A 384 -16.88 21.84 -2.55
CA GLY A 384 -16.26 21.56 -1.25
C GLY A 384 -15.05 22.43 -0.90
N VAL A 385 -14.39 23.05 -1.89
CA VAL A 385 -13.20 23.88 -1.67
C VAL A 385 -13.54 25.17 -0.90
N GLY A 386 -14.74 25.70 -1.08
CA GLY A 386 -15.08 27.07 -0.70
C GLY A 386 -14.51 28.10 -1.67
N ALA A 387 -14.78 29.38 -1.40
CA ALA A 387 -14.36 30.50 -2.24
C ALA A 387 -14.03 31.77 -1.43
N ILE A 388 -13.85 31.65 -0.11
CA ILE A 388 -13.45 32.79 0.73
C ILE A 388 -12.02 33.21 0.39
N PRO A 389 -11.73 34.48 0.05
CA PRO A 389 -10.36 34.91 -0.28
C PRO A 389 -9.40 34.83 0.92
N ASP A 390 -8.17 34.36 0.67
CA ASP A 390 -7.07 34.35 1.64
C ASP A 390 -6.23 35.65 1.63
N GLY A 391 -6.66 36.67 0.89
CA GLY A 391 -5.96 37.95 0.73
C GLY A 391 -4.74 37.89 -0.20
N ARG A 392 -4.43 36.73 -0.79
CA ARG A 392 -3.29 36.50 -1.72
C ARG A 392 -3.71 35.83 -3.04
N GLY A 393 -5.01 35.73 -3.30
CA GLY A 393 -5.58 35.12 -4.51
C GLY A 393 -5.87 33.62 -4.39
N GLY A 394 -5.75 33.04 -3.20
CA GLY A 394 -6.16 31.68 -2.86
C GLY A 394 -7.47 31.62 -2.08
N VAL A 395 -7.84 30.41 -1.66
CA VAL A 395 -9.04 30.13 -0.86
C VAL A 395 -8.68 29.85 0.58
N LEU A 396 -9.30 30.58 1.51
CA LEU A 396 -9.20 30.38 2.95
C LEU A 396 -10.12 29.23 3.41
N PRO A 397 -9.60 28.23 4.13
CA PRO A 397 -10.41 27.20 4.80
C PRO A 397 -11.13 27.75 6.04
N ALA A 398 -12.18 28.53 5.80
CA ALA A 398 -12.84 29.31 6.83
C ALA A 398 -13.57 28.47 7.89
N LEU A 399 -14.29 27.41 7.52
CA LEU A 399 -15.06 26.58 8.44
C LEU A 399 -14.19 25.47 9.02
N ARG A 400 -14.25 25.30 10.36
CA ARG A 400 -13.47 24.31 11.10
C ARG A 400 -14.27 23.66 12.22
N VAL A 401 -13.93 22.40 12.53
CA VAL A 401 -14.41 21.66 13.71
C VAL A 401 -13.19 21.30 14.56
N ASN A 402 -13.17 21.68 15.84
CA ASN A 402 -12.02 21.49 16.74
C ASN A 402 -10.69 21.98 16.14
N GLY A 403 -10.71 23.08 15.38
CA GLY A 403 -9.51 23.65 14.74
C GLY A 403 -8.99 22.86 13.52
N SER A 404 -9.77 21.93 12.96
CA SER A 404 -9.45 21.22 11.71
C SER A 404 -9.05 22.20 10.59
N SER A 405 -8.04 21.88 9.78
CA SER A 405 -7.77 22.65 8.55
C SER A 405 -8.75 22.28 7.45
N GLY A 406 -9.14 23.22 6.58
CA GLY A 406 -10.16 22.96 5.55
C GLY A 406 -9.71 22.18 4.31
N VAL A 407 -8.44 21.73 4.26
CA VAL A 407 -8.06 20.59 3.39
C VAL A 407 -8.63 19.28 3.94
N ASN A 408 -8.80 19.17 5.26
CA ASN A 408 -9.53 18.07 5.87
C ASN A 408 -11.03 18.35 5.74
N ARG A 409 -11.61 18.01 4.58
CA ARG A 409 -13.06 18.09 4.32
C ARG A 409 -13.87 17.10 5.17
N ARG A 410 -13.25 16.45 6.16
CA ARG A 410 -13.84 15.46 7.04
C ARG A 410 -13.26 15.56 8.43
N THR A 411 -14.10 15.31 9.42
CA THR A 411 -13.72 15.29 10.84
C THR A 411 -14.72 14.43 11.62
N SER A 412 -14.35 14.04 12.83
CA SER A 412 -15.19 13.24 13.71
C SER A 412 -15.24 13.81 15.11
N VAL A 413 -16.39 13.67 15.77
CA VAL A 413 -16.59 14.03 17.18
C VAL A 413 -17.16 12.83 17.93
N GLY A 414 -16.85 12.73 19.22
CA GLY A 414 -17.40 11.68 20.07
C GLY A 414 -18.90 11.89 20.33
N TYR A 415 -19.64 10.79 20.44
CA TYR A 415 -21.04 10.80 20.86
C TYR A 415 -21.24 11.63 22.13
N ALA A 416 -22.15 12.61 22.06
CA ALA A 416 -22.46 13.55 23.14
C ALA A 416 -21.26 14.29 23.75
N GLN A 417 -20.09 14.32 23.07
CA GLN A 417 -18.94 15.09 23.52
C GLN A 417 -19.01 16.51 22.99
N PRO A 418 -18.64 17.51 23.78
CA PRO A 418 -18.59 18.88 23.31
C PRO A 418 -17.49 19.05 22.25
N PHE A 419 -17.74 19.94 21.29
CA PHE A 419 -16.77 20.29 20.26
C PHE A 419 -16.94 21.75 19.83
N THR A 420 -15.90 22.30 19.22
CA THR A 420 -15.90 23.69 18.75
C THR A 420 -16.23 23.75 17.27
N LEU A 421 -17.18 24.59 16.87
CA LEU A 421 -17.31 25.06 15.50
C LEU A 421 -16.74 26.47 15.39
N SER A 422 -15.98 26.74 14.33
CA SER A 422 -15.43 28.08 14.10
C SER A 422 -15.43 28.47 12.63
N LEU A 423 -15.57 29.78 12.37
CA LEU A 423 -15.48 30.42 11.07
C LEU A 423 -14.44 31.55 11.11
N GLU A 424 -13.40 31.45 10.29
CA GLU A 424 -12.37 32.49 10.16
C GLU A 424 -12.82 33.66 9.28
N ALA A 425 -12.29 34.86 9.57
CA ALA A 425 -12.58 36.05 8.79
C ALA A 425 -11.88 36.02 7.42
N PRO A 426 -12.46 36.63 6.37
CA PRO A 426 -11.79 36.82 5.10
C PRO A 426 -10.49 37.61 5.30
N ALA A 427 -9.38 37.14 4.72
CA ALA A 427 -8.09 37.79 4.92
C ALA A 427 -7.95 39.04 4.03
N GLY A 428 -7.36 40.09 4.58
CA GLY A 428 -7.15 41.36 3.88
C GLY A 428 -8.34 42.32 3.90
N VAL A 429 -9.45 41.95 4.55
CA VAL A 429 -10.63 42.80 4.70
C VAL A 429 -10.78 43.20 6.17
N PRO A 430 -10.97 44.49 6.49
CA PRO A 430 -11.23 44.93 7.86
C PRO A 430 -12.46 44.19 8.44
N PRO A 431 -12.43 43.73 9.71
CA PRO A 431 -13.54 42.99 10.34
C PRO A 431 -14.68 43.95 10.75
N THR A 432 -15.09 44.81 9.83
CA THR A 432 -16.20 45.74 9.98
C THR A 432 -17.41 45.18 9.26
N PRO A 433 -18.58 45.08 9.91
CA PRO A 433 -19.82 44.67 9.24
C PRO A 433 -20.05 45.50 7.96
N PRO A 434 -20.51 44.88 6.86
CA PRO A 434 -21.00 43.50 6.76
C PRO A 434 -19.93 42.41 6.57
N ALA A 435 -18.66 42.74 6.38
CA ALA A 435 -17.61 41.74 6.19
C ALA A 435 -17.48 40.82 7.41
N GLY A 436 -17.44 39.51 7.17
CA GLY A 436 -17.39 38.48 8.22
C GLY A 436 -18.76 38.06 8.79
N LEU A 437 -19.87 38.66 8.33
CA LEU A 437 -21.21 38.14 8.62
C LEU A 437 -21.45 36.83 7.85
N PHE A 438 -22.16 35.86 8.44
CA PHE A 438 -22.27 34.52 7.85
C PHE A 438 -23.64 33.85 8.06
N LEU A 439 -23.87 32.77 7.34
CA LEU A 439 -24.93 31.78 7.55
C LEU A 439 -24.28 30.39 7.56
N LEU A 440 -24.60 29.52 8.52
CA LEU A 440 -24.02 28.18 8.64
C LEU A 440 -25.11 27.11 8.74
N TRP A 441 -25.07 26.15 7.83
CA TRP A 441 -26.04 25.05 7.76
C TRP A 441 -25.40 23.68 8.04
N ALA A 442 -26.24 22.76 8.50
CA ALA A 442 -25.99 21.31 8.48
C ALA A 442 -26.95 20.64 7.50
N HIS A 443 -26.43 19.74 6.69
CA HIS A 443 -27.17 18.78 5.87
C HIS A 443 -27.01 17.38 6.45
N LEU A 444 -28.08 16.59 6.59
CA LEU A 444 -27.97 15.21 7.05
C LEU A 444 -27.28 14.32 5.99
N GLY A 445 -26.17 13.70 6.34
CA GLY A 445 -25.35 12.89 5.44
C GLY A 445 -24.62 13.72 4.37
N VAL A 446 -24.07 13.02 3.38
CA VAL A 446 -23.32 13.63 2.27
C VAL A 446 -24.29 14.08 1.17
N PRO A 447 -24.22 15.35 0.71
CA PRO A 447 -25.02 15.83 -0.42
C PRO A 447 -24.72 15.06 -1.72
N GLN A 448 -25.71 14.99 -2.61
CA GLN A 448 -25.47 14.44 -3.94
C GLN A 448 -24.65 15.44 -4.78
N PRO A 449 -23.59 15.00 -5.46
CA PRO A 449 -22.92 15.83 -6.46
C PRO A 449 -23.92 16.34 -7.50
N SER A 450 -23.66 17.50 -8.11
CA SER A 450 -24.50 18.18 -9.12
C SER A 450 -25.75 18.92 -8.64
N VAL A 451 -26.06 18.91 -7.34
CA VAL A 451 -27.12 19.75 -6.73
C VAL A 451 -26.53 21.06 -6.19
N GLU A 452 -25.40 21.49 -6.75
CA GLU A 452 -24.67 22.66 -6.29
C GLU A 452 -25.48 23.95 -6.53
N LEU A 453 -25.56 24.82 -5.53
CA LEU A 453 -26.18 26.14 -5.65
C LEU A 453 -25.09 27.20 -5.87
N PRO A 454 -24.89 27.72 -7.10
CA PRO A 454 -23.85 28.70 -7.38
C PRO A 454 -24.18 30.05 -6.73
N LEU A 455 -23.18 30.69 -6.13
CA LEU A 455 -23.28 32.06 -5.58
C LEU A 455 -22.81 33.13 -6.57
N GLY A 456 -22.25 32.72 -7.70
CA GLY A 456 -21.77 33.59 -8.77
C GLY A 456 -20.33 33.26 -9.20
N SER A 457 -19.87 33.89 -10.28
CA SER A 457 -18.49 33.73 -10.75
C SER A 457 -17.51 34.21 -9.68
N ASN A 458 -16.60 33.34 -9.24
CA ASN A 458 -15.60 33.57 -8.19
C ASN A 458 -16.09 33.49 -6.73
N PHE A 459 -17.38 33.23 -6.50
CA PHE A 459 -17.96 33.13 -5.14
C PHE A 459 -18.26 31.70 -4.70
N GLY A 460 -17.97 30.72 -5.57
CA GLY A 460 -18.15 29.30 -5.31
C GLY A 460 -19.62 28.85 -5.34
N SER A 461 -19.85 27.63 -4.86
CA SER A 461 -21.16 27.01 -4.79
C SER A 461 -21.37 26.35 -3.44
N LEU A 462 -22.60 26.35 -2.94
CA LEU A 462 -22.99 25.49 -1.82
C LEU A 462 -23.25 24.07 -2.34
N CYS A 463 -22.80 23.06 -1.61
CA CYS A 463 -22.92 21.65 -1.98
C CYS A 463 -24.34 21.09 -1.83
N PHE A 464 -25.24 21.87 -1.24
CA PHE A 464 -26.63 21.52 -1.01
C PHE A 464 -27.47 22.79 -0.95
N THR A 465 -28.77 22.66 -1.21
CA THR A 465 -29.73 23.76 -1.08
C THR A 465 -29.97 24.08 0.40
N PRO A 466 -29.67 25.29 0.89
CA PRO A 466 -29.85 25.63 2.30
C PRO A 466 -31.32 25.87 2.68
N SER A 467 -31.68 25.60 3.93
CA SER A 467 -32.93 26.09 4.56
C SER A 467 -32.93 27.64 4.62
N PRO A 468 -34.07 28.32 4.43
CA PRO A 468 -35.44 27.80 4.32
C PRO A 468 -35.87 27.40 2.91
N PHE A 469 -34.98 27.48 1.91
CA PHE A 469 -35.31 27.16 0.52
C PHE A 469 -35.50 25.65 0.27
N ALA A 470 -35.11 24.81 1.25
CA ALA A 470 -35.40 23.39 1.32
C ALA A 470 -35.92 23.02 2.72
N ILE A 471 -36.91 22.11 2.79
CA ILE A 471 -37.63 21.78 4.04
C ILE A 471 -37.00 20.55 4.75
N ALA A 472 -36.16 19.78 4.08
CA ALA A 472 -35.31 18.72 4.65
C ALA A 472 -34.31 18.24 3.58
N PRO A 473 -33.11 17.74 3.95
CA PRO A 473 -32.65 17.46 5.31
C PRO A 473 -31.65 18.51 5.86
N THR A 474 -31.85 19.78 5.54
CA THR A 474 -30.95 20.88 5.94
C THR A 474 -31.51 21.72 7.09
N VAL A 475 -30.66 22.12 8.03
CA VAL A 475 -31.01 22.97 9.17
C VAL A 475 -30.02 24.14 9.29
N LEU A 476 -30.53 25.34 9.55
CA LEU A 476 -29.71 26.51 9.88
C LEU A 476 -29.23 26.40 11.34
N ILE A 477 -27.91 26.37 11.55
CA ILE A 477 -27.30 26.14 12.86
C ILE A 477 -27.03 27.47 13.57
N ALA A 478 -26.45 28.42 12.83
CA ALA A 478 -26.01 29.71 13.34
C ALA A 478 -25.95 30.72 12.20
N ASP A 479 -26.12 32.01 12.52
CA ASP A 479 -25.91 33.07 11.54
C ASP A 479 -25.35 34.38 12.14
N SER A 480 -25.10 35.36 11.25
CA SER A 480 -24.76 36.82 11.37
C SER A 480 -25.86 37.91 11.46
N PHE A 481 -26.99 37.67 10.79
CA PHE A 481 -28.03 38.62 10.37
C PHE A 481 -29.29 38.74 11.25
N GLY A 482 -29.41 38.00 12.34
CA GLY A 482 -30.61 37.93 13.17
C GLY A 482 -31.73 37.03 12.62
N ILE A 483 -31.48 36.22 11.57
CA ILE A 483 -32.57 35.52 10.85
C ILE A 483 -32.96 34.15 11.43
N GLY A 484 -32.16 33.59 12.35
CA GLY A 484 -32.56 32.48 13.23
C GLY A 484 -31.53 31.35 13.30
N GLY A 485 -31.30 30.78 14.48
CA GLY A 485 -30.32 29.71 14.69
C GLY A 485 -30.16 29.36 16.17
N TYR A 486 -29.49 28.25 16.48
CA TYR A 486 -29.26 27.79 17.86
C TYR A 486 -28.17 28.59 18.58
N ALA A 487 -27.24 29.23 17.85
CA ALA A 487 -26.15 30.03 18.41
C ALA A 487 -26.08 31.41 17.75
N GLY A 488 -25.91 32.47 18.54
CA GLY A 488 -25.72 33.84 18.06
C GLY A 488 -24.71 34.61 18.92
N TRP A 489 -24.21 35.80 18.60
CA TRP A 489 -23.85 36.41 17.30
C TRP A 489 -22.53 37.15 17.57
N GLY A 490 -21.51 36.92 16.74
CA GLY A 490 -20.28 37.70 16.75
C GLY A 490 -19.72 37.75 15.33
N PRO A 491 -19.08 38.87 14.91
CA PRO A 491 -18.40 38.92 13.62
C PRO A 491 -17.25 37.90 13.61
N ALA A 492 -16.78 37.54 12.43
CA ALA A 492 -15.61 36.70 12.31
C ALA A 492 -14.40 37.27 13.09
N PRO A 493 -13.61 36.44 13.79
CA PRO A 493 -13.75 34.99 13.89
C PRO A 493 -14.91 34.57 14.80
N PHE A 494 -15.84 33.77 14.25
CA PHE A 494 -16.92 33.16 15.01
C PHE A 494 -16.45 31.84 15.60
N SER A 495 -16.78 31.58 16.86
CA SER A 495 -16.50 30.32 17.53
C SER A 495 -17.61 30.01 18.52
N VAL A 496 -18.12 28.78 18.47
CA VAL A 496 -19.16 28.29 19.38
C VAL A 496 -18.81 26.91 19.89
N GLN A 497 -19.02 26.69 21.19
CA GLN A 497 -19.00 25.36 21.78
C GLN A 497 -20.35 24.70 21.58
N ILE A 498 -20.35 23.59 20.86
CA ILE A 498 -21.50 22.69 20.75
C ILE A 498 -21.43 21.73 21.95
N PRO A 499 -22.49 21.61 22.77
CA PRO A 499 -22.49 20.72 23.94
C PRO A 499 -22.26 19.23 23.61
N GLY A 500 -22.53 18.84 22.36
CA GLY A 500 -22.39 17.50 21.82
C GLY A 500 -23.67 17.02 21.14
N ILE A 501 -23.55 16.02 20.27
CA ILE A 501 -24.68 15.45 19.52
C ILE A 501 -25.05 14.08 20.13
N PRO A 502 -26.24 13.90 20.72
CA PRO A 502 -26.67 12.65 21.34
C PRO A 502 -27.27 11.67 20.30
N ALA A 503 -26.66 11.58 19.12
CA ALA A 503 -27.09 10.71 18.04
C ALA A 503 -25.88 10.31 17.18
N LEU A 504 -25.84 9.06 16.73
CA LEU A 504 -24.85 8.60 15.76
C LEU A 504 -25.36 8.99 14.37
N ILE A 505 -24.81 10.09 13.85
CA ILE A 505 -25.22 10.69 12.58
C ILE A 505 -24.00 11.20 11.82
N ASP A 506 -24.14 11.24 10.50
CA ASP A 506 -23.25 11.95 9.60
C ASP A 506 -23.91 13.27 9.20
N LEU A 507 -23.13 14.35 9.17
CA LEU A 507 -23.57 15.68 8.77
C LEU A 507 -22.61 16.26 7.75
N THR A 508 -23.10 17.09 6.85
CA THR A 508 -22.27 18.00 6.06
C THR A 508 -22.54 19.44 6.50
N LEU A 509 -21.49 20.12 6.93
CA LEU A 509 -21.51 21.51 7.37
C LEU A 509 -20.97 22.40 6.25
N GLN A 510 -21.68 23.47 5.94
CA GLN A 510 -21.20 24.51 5.03
C GLN A 510 -21.93 25.81 5.29
N GLY A 511 -21.26 26.94 5.04
CA GLY A 511 -21.84 28.26 5.17
C GLY A 511 -21.61 29.16 3.97
N ALA A 512 -22.22 30.33 4.02
CA ALA A 512 -21.93 31.47 3.16
C ALA A 512 -21.52 32.66 4.03
N MET A 513 -20.53 33.42 3.60
CA MET A 513 -19.99 34.55 4.36
C MET A 513 -19.88 35.78 3.48
N ALA A 514 -20.25 36.94 4.03
CA ALA A 514 -19.99 38.24 3.44
C ALA A 514 -18.48 38.51 3.48
N ILE A 515 -17.85 38.65 2.32
CA ILE A 515 -16.39 38.77 2.19
C ILE A 515 -15.89 40.20 2.05
N ASP A 516 -16.78 41.18 1.89
CA ASP A 516 -16.42 42.59 1.73
C ASP A 516 -17.44 43.54 2.38
N PRO A 517 -17.13 44.86 2.49
CA PRO A 517 -18.08 45.85 2.98
C PRO A 517 -19.33 46.05 2.11
N GLN A 518 -19.33 45.55 0.88
CA GLN A 518 -20.46 45.58 -0.07
C GLN A 518 -21.41 44.38 0.11
N ALA A 519 -21.14 43.49 1.06
CA ALA A 519 -21.89 42.27 1.34
C ALA A 519 -21.93 41.28 0.17
N GLN A 520 -20.83 41.15 -0.59
CA GLN A 520 -20.66 40.03 -1.50
C GLN A 520 -20.50 38.73 -0.71
N PHE A 521 -21.24 37.68 -1.07
CA PHE A 521 -21.20 36.40 -0.37
C PHE A 521 -20.34 35.40 -1.12
N ALA A 522 -19.50 34.67 -0.39
CA ALA A 522 -18.80 33.51 -0.92
C ALA A 522 -19.04 32.27 -0.04
N ALA A 523 -18.99 31.10 -0.65
CA ALA A 523 -19.16 29.83 0.04
C ALA A 523 -17.94 29.52 0.92
N THR A 524 -18.16 28.99 2.13
CA THR A 524 -17.09 28.38 2.92
C THR A 524 -16.72 27.02 2.32
N ASN A 525 -15.60 26.44 2.76
CA ASN A 525 -15.36 25.02 2.56
C ASN A 525 -16.49 24.18 3.17
N ALA A 526 -16.77 23.03 2.54
CA ALA A 526 -17.70 22.04 3.07
C ALA A 526 -16.95 21.00 3.92
N LEU A 527 -17.59 20.57 5.01
CA LEU A 527 -17.02 19.63 5.98
C LEU A 527 -17.99 18.50 6.27
N HIS A 528 -17.54 17.26 6.12
CA HIS A 528 -18.25 16.09 6.60
C HIS A 528 -17.91 15.85 8.07
N LEU A 529 -18.91 15.83 8.94
CA LEU A 529 -18.79 15.55 10.37
C LEU A 529 -19.45 14.21 10.69
N THR A 530 -18.67 13.26 11.18
CA THR A 530 -19.19 11.98 11.67
C THR A 530 -19.23 11.97 13.20
N VAL A 531 -20.38 11.63 13.78
CA VAL A 531 -20.49 11.39 15.23
C VAL A 531 -20.18 9.93 15.51
N THR A 532 -19.04 9.67 16.14
CA THR A 532 -18.57 8.31 16.39
C THR A 532 -18.90 7.84 17.81
N PRO A 533 -19.19 6.53 18.02
CA PRO A 533 -19.28 5.96 19.36
C PRO A 533 -18.03 6.26 20.20
N LEU A 534 -18.21 6.46 21.50
CA LEU A 534 -17.08 6.55 22.42
C LEU A 534 -16.40 5.18 22.56
N PRO A 535 -15.08 5.14 22.81
CA PRO A 535 -14.41 3.87 23.09
C PRO A 535 -15.03 3.20 24.33
N PRO A 536 -15.14 1.86 24.37
CA PRO A 536 -15.52 1.13 25.58
C PRO A 536 -14.57 1.47 26.75
N PRO A 537 -15.08 1.56 28.00
CA PRO A 537 -14.23 1.76 29.16
C PRO A 537 -13.32 0.53 29.36
N VAL A 538 -12.10 0.71 29.84
CA VAL A 538 -11.21 -0.41 30.20
C VAL A 538 -11.20 -0.56 31.71
N VAL A 539 -11.54 -1.75 32.21
CA VAL A 539 -11.52 -2.05 33.65
C VAL A 539 -10.28 -2.87 33.99
N SER A 540 -9.45 -2.31 34.87
CA SER A 540 -8.23 -2.92 35.40
C SER A 540 -8.51 -3.66 36.71
N THR A 541 -9.10 -3.00 37.71
CA THR A 541 -9.43 -3.61 39.00
C THR A 541 -10.76 -3.13 39.55
N ILE A 542 -11.38 -3.97 40.38
CA ILE A 542 -12.57 -3.64 41.18
C ILE A 542 -12.20 -4.00 42.62
N SER A 543 -12.14 -3.00 43.50
CA SER A 543 -11.69 -3.19 44.88
C SER A 543 -12.63 -2.51 45.89
N PRO A 544 -13.02 -3.22 46.97
CA PRO A 544 -12.75 -4.64 47.21
C PRO A 544 -13.54 -5.52 46.24
N SER A 545 -13.09 -6.76 46.02
CA SER A 545 -13.72 -7.73 45.09
C SER A 545 -15.00 -8.39 45.66
N ALA A 546 -15.17 -8.36 46.98
CA ALA A 546 -16.34 -8.87 47.70
C ALA A 546 -16.83 -7.87 48.77
N PRO A 547 -17.34 -6.69 48.36
CA PRO A 547 -17.78 -5.61 49.26
C PRO A 547 -19.01 -6.00 50.08
N THR A 548 -19.10 -5.52 51.31
CA THR A 548 -20.35 -5.57 52.10
C THR A 548 -21.32 -4.46 51.67
N PRO A 549 -22.64 -4.60 51.91
CA PRO A 549 -23.60 -3.54 51.60
C PRO A 549 -23.22 -2.20 52.24
N GLY A 550 -23.28 -1.13 51.45
CA GLY A 550 -22.89 0.23 51.85
C GLY A 550 -21.39 0.52 51.76
N GLN A 551 -20.53 -0.49 51.57
CA GLN A 551 -19.09 -0.29 51.40
C GLN A 551 -18.80 0.41 50.06
N THR A 552 -17.90 1.39 50.07
CA THR A 552 -17.43 2.05 48.84
C THR A 552 -16.61 1.08 48.00
N VAL A 553 -17.03 0.86 46.77
CA VAL A 553 -16.31 0.11 45.74
C VAL A 553 -15.59 1.10 44.83
N THR A 554 -14.32 0.85 44.56
CA THR A 554 -13.51 1.60 43.60
C THR A 554 -13.21 0.73 42.39
N ILE A 555 -13.60 1.21 41.22
CA ILE A 555 -13.23 0.63 39.93
C ILE A 555 -12.08 1.46 39.36
N THR A 556 -10.95 0.83 39.07
CA THR A 556 -9.82 1.50 38.39
C THR A 556 -9.68 1.00 36.96
N GLY A 557 -9.21 1.86 36.07
CA GLY A 557 -9.16 1.58 34.65
C GLY A 557 -8.69 2.76 33.82
N SER A 558 -9.15 2.79 32.57
CA SER A 558 -8.93 3.92 31.66
C SER A 558 -10.16 4.17 30.79
N SER A 559 -10.20 5.35 30.16
CA SER A 559 -11.27 5.76 29.27
C SER A 559 -12.65 5.86 29.95
N PHE A 560 -12.72 6.26 31.21
CA PHE A 560 -13.99 6.53 31.89
C PHE A 560 -14.51 7.92 31.51
N GLN A 561 -15.58 7.96 30.72
CA GLN A 561 -16.09 9.20 30.14
C GLN A 561 -17.16 9.88 31.00
N VAL A 562 -17.50 11.12 30.66
CA VAL A 562 -18.68 11.79 31.24
C VAL A 562 -19.93 11.00 30.85
N GLY A 563 -20.82 10.76 31.79
CA GLY A 563 -21.99 9.90 31.58
C GLY A 563 -21.70 8.40 31.65
N LEU A 564 -20.55 7.97 32.20
CA LEU A 564 -20.29 6.56 32.48
C LEU A 564 -21.44 5.96 33.31
N GLU A 565 -22.06 4.92 32.75
CA GLU A 565 -23.07 4.12 33.43
C GLU A 565 -22.41 2.89 34.04
N VAL A 566 -22.75 2.62 35.31
CA VAL A 566 -22.38 1.39 35.99
C VAL A 566 -23.66 0.72 36.45
N ALA A 567 -23.76 -0.59 36.21
CA ALA A 567 -24.90 -1.39 36.63
C ALA A 567 -24.43 -2.74 37.16
N ILE A 568 -25.16 -3.29 38.13
CA ILE A 568 -24.96 -4.64 38.66
C ILE A 568 -26.19 -5.46 38.32
N ASP A 569 -26.02 -6.56 37.61
CA ASP A 569 -27.11 -7.39 37.06
C ASP A 569 -28.17 -6.54 36.32
N ASN A 570 -27.69 -5.57 35.53
CA ASN A 570 -28.49 -4.58 34.79
C ASN A 570 -29.27 -3.57 35.65
N VAL A 571 -29.06 -3.54 36.97
CA VAL A 571 -29.62 -2.50 37.86
C VAL A 571 -28.60 -1.36 37.98
N PRO A 572 -28.94 -0.13 37.55
CA PRO A 572 -28.03 1.02 37.62
C PRO A 572 -27.58 1.32 39.05
N VAL A 573 -26.30 1.63 39.23
CA VAL A 573 -25.74 2.13 40.50
C VAL A 573 -25.29 3.58 40.34
N ALA A 574 -25.62 4.41 41.33
CA ALA A 574 -25.22 5.81 41.33
C ALA A 574 -23.71 5.93 41.65
N LEU A 575 -22.97 6.60 40.78
CA LEU A 575 -21.56 6.91 41.02
C LEU A 575 -21.43 8.03 42.05
N LEU A 576 -20.55 7.82 43.03
CA LEU A 576 -20.13 8.83 44.00
C LEU A 576 -19.09 9.76 43.41
N THR A 577 -18.08 9.20 42.73
CA THR A 577 -17.06 9.96 42.00
C THR A 577 -16.70 9.29 40.69
N ARG A 578 -16.23 10.10 39.73
CA ARG A 578 -15.67 9.61 38.47
C ARG A 578 -14.57 10.53 37.97
N THR A 579 -13.43 9.94 37.65
CA THR A 579 -12.31 10.52 36.90
C THR A 579 -12.08 9.68 35.64
N PRO A 580 -11.19 10.07 34.72
CA PRO A 580 -10.87 9.25 33.54
C PRO A 580 -10.32 7.86 33.84
N THR A 581 -9.87 7.60 35.07
CA THR A 581 -9.21 6.34 35.49
C THR A 581 -9.81 5.69 36.73
N SER A 582 -10.80 6.32 37.36
CA SER A 582 -11.44 5.82 38.58
C SER A 582 -12.93 6.13 38.61
N ALA A 583 -13.74 5.18 39.07
CA ALA A 583 -15.15 5.40 39.38
C ALA A 583 -15.46 4.73 40.72
N THR A 584 -16.22 5.41 41.58
CA THR A 584 -16.61 4.88 42.88
C THR A 584 -18.12 4.86 43.06
N PHE A 585 -18.63 3.88 43.79
CA PHE A 585 -20.05 3.78 44.15
C PHE A 585 -20.21 3.06 45.50
N ALA A 586 -21.34 3.23 46.17
CA ALA A 586 -21.67 2.46 47.37
C ALA A 586 -22.32 1.13 46.99
N MET A 587 -21.84 0.01 47.53
CA MET A 587 -22.36 -1.32 47.21
C MET A 587 -23.84 -1.46 47.61
N PRO A 588 -24.76 -1.81 46.68
CA PRO A 588 -26.17 -2.03 47.01
C PRO A 588 -26.38 -3.24 47.93
N SER A 589 -27.47 -3.25 48.69
CA SER A 589 -27.92 -4.44 49.41
C SER A 589 -28.53 -5.48 48.46
N GLY A 590 -28.49 -6.76 48.85
CA GLY A 590 -29.15 -7.84 48.11
C GLY A 590 -28.47 -8.31 46.82
N VAL A 591 -27.26 -7.83 46.52
CA VAL A 591 -26.49 -8.31 45.36
C VAL A 591 -26.04 -9.75 45.59
N ARG A 592 -26.46 -10.67 44.70
CA ARG A 592 -26.12 -12.10 44.74
C ARG A 592 -24.62 -12.37 44.50
N CYS A 593 -24.20 -13.59 44.80
CA CYS A 593 -22.88 -14.08 44.42
C CYS A 593 -22.74 -14.21 42.90
N ASP A 594 -21.52 -13.97 42.42
CA ASP A 594 -21.14 -14.00 41.00
C ASP A 594 -21.99 -13.07 40.11
N ALA A 595 -22.44 -11.96 40.70
CA ALA A 595 -23.16 -10.91 39.99
C ALA A 595 -22.29 -10.29 38.90
N GLN A 596 -22.92 -9.81 37.83
CA GLN A 596 -22.21 -9.17 36.72
C GLN A 596 -22.27 -7.65 36.89
N ILE A 597 -21.12 -7.01 36.98
CA ILE A 597 -21.00 -5.55 36.93
C ILE A 597 -20.64 -5.13 35.51
N SER A 598 -21.44 -4.26 34.92
CA SER A 598 -21.24 -3.70 33.59
C SER A 598 -20.89 -2.23 33.67
N LEU A 599 -19.89 -1.81 32.91
CA LEU A 599 -19.52 -0.41 32.71
C LEU A 599 -19.72 -0.03 31.25
N ARG A 600 -20.40 1.10 30.99
CA ARG A 600 -20.68 1.57 29.64
C ARG A 600 -20.44 3.07 29.55
N ASN A 601 -19.60 3.49 28.61
CA ASN A 601 -19.56 4.90 28.23
C ASN A 601 -20.76 5.20 27.31
N PRO A 602 -21.28 6.43 27.29
CA PRO A 602 -22.38 6.78 26.40
C PRO A 602 -22.12 6.37 24.94
N GLY A 603 -23.06 5.65 24.33
CA GLY A 603 -22.97 5.18 22.95
C GLY A 603 -21.95 4.06 22.71
N SER A 604 -21.24 3.56 23.73
CA SER A 604 -20.26 2.48 23.58
C SER A 604 -20.82 1.12 23.98
N SER A 605 -20.07 0.06 23.68
CA SER A 605 -20.34 -1.29 24.20
C SER A 605 -19.99 -1.39 25.69
N ALA A 606 -20.76 -2.16 26.45
CA ALA A 606 -20.46 -2.39 27.86
C ALA A 606 -19.29 -3.36 28.04
N VAL A 607 -18.46 -3.09 29.05
CA VAL A 607 -17.48 -4.04 29.57
C VAL A 607 -18.04 -4.69 30.81
N VAL A 608 -18.04 -6.02 30.84
CA VAL A 608 -18.61 -6.82 31.93
C VAL A 608 -17.49 -7.48 32.74
N ARG A 609 -17.66 -7.50 34.06
CA ARG A 609 -16.81 -8.22 35.04
C ARG A 609 -17.70 -8.92 36.06
N THR A 610 -17.14 -9.89 36.75
CA THR A 610 -17.77 -10.49 37.93
C THR A 610 -17.46 -9.66 39.18
N ILE A 611 -18.47 -9.43 40.01
CA ILE A 611 -18.35 -8.90 41.38
C ILE A 611 -19.02 -9.88 42.34
N ASN A 612 -18.67 -9.81 43.64
CA ASN A 612 -19.14 -10.78 44.64
C ASN A 612 -18.81 -12.22 44.26
N ALA A 613 -17.61 -12.42 43.69
CA ALA A 613 -17.21 -13.73 43.20
C ALA A 613 -17.16 -14.75 44.33
N THR A 614 -17.74 -15.93 44.09
CA THR A 614 -17.70 -17.04 45.03
C THR A 614 -16.25 -17.55 45.16
N PRO A 615 -15.74 -17.81 46.38
CA PRO A 615 -14.45 -18.46 46.57
C PRO A 615 -14.40 -19.80 45.82
N ILE A 616 -13.37 -19.99 45.00
CA ILE A 616 -13.13 -21.26 44.30
C ILE A 616 -11.93 -21.92 44.97
N VAL A 617 -12.09 -23.16 45.41
CA VAL A 617 -10.98 -23.97 45.96
C VAL A 617 -10.55 -24.99 44.92
N THR A 618 -9.33 -24.83 44.40
CA THR A 618 -8.69 -25.72 43.43
C THR A 618 -7.93 -26.84 44.11
N SER A 619 -7.22 -26.54 45.21
CA SER A 619 -6.52 -27.55 46.01
C SER A 619 -6.63 -27.27 47.50
N MET A 620 -6.76 -28.35 48.26
CA MET A 620 -6.81 -28.39 49.70
C MET A 620 -6.15 -29.71 50.14
N PRO A 621 -4.80 -29.79 50.15
CA PRO A 621 -4.08 -31.07 50.26
C PRO A 621 -4.30 -31.74 51.61
N SER A 622 -4.48 -30.97 52.68
CA SER A 622 -4.78 -31.47 54.02
C SER A 622 -6.29 -31.64 54.18
N THR A 623 -6.80 -32.85 53.97
CA THR A 623 -8.23 -33.19 54.16
C THR A 623 -8.52 -33.83 55.53
N SER A 624 -7.49 -34.00 56.37
CA SER A 624 -7.61 -34.48 57.74
C SER A 624 -6.47 -34.00 58.63
N GLY A 625 -6.65 -34.03 59.95
CA GLY A 625 -5.61 -33.70 60.94
C GLY A 625 -6.10 -33.90 62.38
N PRO A 626 -5.25 -33.68 63.39
CA PRO A 626 -5.56 -34.03 64.79
C PRO A 626 -6.69 -33.16 65.37
N ALA A 627 -7.56 -33.77 66.19
CA ALA A 627 -8.60 -33.07 66.95
C ALA A 627 -8.09 -31.86 67.78
N SER A 628 -6.83 -31.87 68.21
CA SER A 628 -6.21 -30.74 68.91
C SER A 628 -6.03 -29.47 68.06
N GLY A 629 -6.16 -29.56 66.74
CA GLY A 629 -5.84 -28.46 65.82
C GLY A 629 -4.33 -28.14 65.78
N GLY A 630 -3.99 -26.93 65.33
CA GLY A 630 -2.63 -26.41 65.30
C GLY A 630 -1.77 -26.83 64.09
N VAL A 631 -2.28 -27.69 63.21
CA VAL A 631 -1.54 -28.11 62.00
C VAL A 631 -1.67 -27.07 60.88
N LEU A 632 -0.65 -27.02 60.03
CA LEU A 632 -0.63 -26.14 58.87
C LEU A 632 -1.73 -26.53 57.86
N PHE A 633 -2.50 -25.53 57.46
CA PHE A 633 -3.58 -25.66 56.51
C PHE A 633 -3.38 -24.69 55.35
N PHE A 634 -3.54 -25.21 54.14
CA PHE A 634 -3.35 -24.47 52.92
C PHE A 634 -4.53 -24.66 51.99
N VAL A 635 -5.01 -23.56 51.44
CA VAL A 635 -6.04 -23.52 50.41
C VAL A 635 -5.45 -22.77 49.22
N SER A 636 -5.47 -23.37 48.03
CA SER A 636 -5.23 -22.66 46.77
C SER A 636 -6.48 -22.61 45.92
N GLY A 637 -6.63 -21.53 45.16
CA GLY A 637 -7.89 -21.24 44.50
C GLY A 637 -7.93 -19.89 43.81
N GLN A 638 -9.14 -19.34 43.74
CA GLN A 638 -9.44 -18.01 43.22
C GLN A 638 -10.44 -17.29 44.14
N ASN A 639 -10.46 -15.95 44.07
CA ASN A 639 -11.37 -15.09 44.84
C ASN A 639 -11.20 -15.22 46.36
N LEU A 640 -9.96 -15.40 46.83
CA LEU A 640 -9.63 -15.69 48.24
C LEU A 640 -9.15 -14.47 49.05
N GLU A 641 -8.99 -13.31 48.40
CA GLU A 641 -8.29 -12.14 48.96
C GLU A 641 -8.92 -11.59 50.24
N SER A 642 -10.25 -11.67 50.35
CA SER A 642 -11.01 -11.22 51.53
C SER A 642 -11.64 -12.38 52.30
N ALA A 643 -11.36 -13.64 51.91
CA ALA A 643 -12.02 -14.79 52.50
C ALA A 643 -11.54 -15.08 53.92
N THR A 644 -12.46 -15.62 54.71
CA THR A 644 -12.22 -16.28 56.00
C THR A 644 -12.37 -17.78 55.81
N VAL A 645 -11.72 -18.56 56.67
CA VAL A 645 -11.84 -20.03 56.68
C VAL A 645 -12.29 -20.46 58.07
N SER A 646 -13.30 -21.31 58.16
CA SER A 646 -13.77 -21.89 59.43
C SER A 646 -14.04 -23.39 59.30
N PHE A 647 -13.90 -24.12 60.41
CA PHE A 647 -14.13 -25.56 60.53
C PHE A 647 -15.29 -25.77 61.50
N ASN A 648 -16.42 -26.28 61.01
CA ASN A 648 -17.68 -26.35 61.78
C ASN A 648 -18.03 -25.03 62.50
N GLY A 649 -17.73 -23.89 61.86
CA GLY A 649 -17.97 -22.55 62.40
C GLY A 649 -16.84 -21.97 63.28
N VAL A 650 -15.83 -22.77 63.66
CA VAL A 650 -14.67 -22.27 64.41
C VAL A 650 -13.64 -21.64 63.45
N PRO A 651 -13.25 -20.36 63.61
CA PRO A 651 -12.33 -19.70 62.69
C PRO A 651 -10.93 -20.32 62.69
N MET A 652 -10.34 -20.45 61.50
CA MET A 652 -8.93 -20.75 61.31
C MET A 652 -8.08 -19.51 61.60
N THR A 653 -6.91 -19.69 62.24
CA THR A 653 -5.93 -18.61 62.38
C THR A 653 -5.19 -18.43 61.05
N ILE A 654 -5.53 -17.39 60.29
CA ILE A 654 -4.92 -17.09 58.99
C ILE A 654 -3.59 -16.36 59.20
N SER A 655 -2.50 -16.92 58.67
CA SER A 655 -1.16 -16.33 58.68
C SER A 655 -0.90 -15.47 57.44
N SER A 656 -1.39 -15.88 56.27
CA SER A 656 -1.32 -15.08 55.05
C SER A 656 -2.51 -15.38 54.12
N ARG A 657 -2.90 -14.40 53.32
CA ARG A 657 -3.94 -14.54 52.30
C ARG A 657 -3.63 -13.68 51.08
N THR A 658 -3.96 -14.19 49.91
CA THR A 658 -3.91 -13.48 48.62
C THR A 658 -5.18 -13.82 47.84
N ALA A 659 -5.35 -13.27 46.63
CA ALA A 659 -6.45 -13.66 45.75
C ALA A 659 -6.46 -15.16 45.38
N THR A 660 -5.33 -15.86 45.49
CA THR A 660 -5.17 -17.25 45.04
C THR A 660 -4.78 -18.25 46.12
N SER A 661 -4.50 -17.79 47.33
CA SER A 661 -4.07 -18.66 48.42
C SER A 661 -4.47 -18.16 49.80
N ILE A 662 -4.75 -19.09 50.71
CA ILE A 662 -4.90 -18.85 52.14
C ILE A 662 -4.02 -19.86 52.87
N PHE A 663 -3.25 -19.39 53.83
CA PHE A 663 -2.37 -20.21 54.66
C PHE A 663 -2.59 -19.88 56.14
N GLY A 664 -2.66 -20.90 56.99
CA GLY A 664 -2.90 -20.73 58.41
C GLY A 664 -2.83 -22.02 59.21
N GLN A 665 -3.36 -21.99 60.43
CA GLN A 665 -3.41 -23.14 61.34
C GLN A 665 -4.85 -23.54 61.63
N THR A 666 -5.15 -24.84 61.53
CA THR A 666 -6.49 -25.38 61.83
C THR A 666 -6.86 -25.14 63.30
N PRO A 667 -8.10 -24.79 63.63
CA PRO A 667 -8.55 -24.72 65.02
C PRO A 667 -8.72 -26.12 65.62
N PRO A 668 -8.77 -26.25 66.96
CA PRO A 668 -9.20 -27.48 67.62
C PRO A 668 -10.64 -27.87 67.25
N GLY A 669 -10.95 -29.17 67.24
CA GLY A 669 -12.26 -29.71 66.85
C GLY A 669 -12.56 -31.08 67.46
N THR A 670 -13.80 -31.54 67.31
CA THR A 670 -14.23 -32.88 67.76
C THR A 670 -13.81 -33.95 66.75
N PRO A 671 -13.28 -35.12 67.16
CA PRO A 671 -12.98 -36.23 66.25
C PRO A 671 -14.19 -36.59 65.37
N GLY A 672 -13.95 -36.75 64.06
CA GLY A 672 -14.98 -37.02 63.06
C GLY A 672 -15.04 -35.99 61.91
N PRO A 673 -16.09 -36.05 61.07
CA PRO A 673 -16.23 -35.19 59.91
C PRO A 673 -16.50 -33.72 60.31
N ALA A 674 -15.87 -32.80 59.59
CA ALA A 674 -16.03 -31.36 59.72
C ALA A 674 -16.20 -30.69 58.35
N VAL A 675 -17.01 -29.63 58.32
CA VAL A 675 -17.19 -28.80 57.13
C VAL A 675 -16.25 -27.61 57.21
N VAL A 676 -15.36 -27.50 56.23
CA VAL A 676 -14.54 -26.31 55.99
C VAL A 676 -15.35 -25.32 55.16
N ARG A 677 -15.58 -24.13 55.69
CA ARG A 677 -16.27 -23.04 55.00
C ARG A 677 -15.27 -21.95 54.67
N ILE A 678 -15.12 -21.66 53.39
CA ILE A 678 -14.33 -20.55 52.87
C ILE A 678 -15.31 -19.47 52.43
N GLN A 679 -15.35 -18.34 53.14
CA GLN A 679 -16.42 -17.34 53.01
C GLN A 679 -15.87 -15.91 52.93
N ASN A 680 -16.33 -15.16 51.94
CA ASN A 680 -16.06 -13.73 51.77
C ASN A 680 -16.96 -12.88 52.70
N PRO A 681 -16.59 -11.61 52.99
CA PRO A 681 -17.32 -10.76 53.95
C PRO A 681 -18.77 -10.47 53.55
N ASN A 682 -19.06 -10.51 52.26
CA ASN A 682 -20.39 -10.33 51.68
C ASN A 682 -21.30 -11.58 51.79
N GLY A 683 -20.78 -12.69 52.35
CA GLY A 683 -21.52 -13.92 52.55
C GLY A 683 -21.30 -15.00 51.49
N CYS A 684 -20.67 -14.69 50.35
CA CYS A 684 -20.40 -15.67 49.29
C CYS A 684 -19.36 -16.69 49.73
N GLN A 685 -19.62 -17.98 49.46
CA GLN A 685 -18.86 -19.05 50.09
C GLN A 685 -18.78 -20.33 49.27
N THR A 686 -17.77 -21.15 49.58
CA THR A 686 -17.71 -22.56 49.18
C THR A 686 -17.40 -23.43 50.39
N THR A 687 -17.83 -24.69 50.36
CA THR A 687 -17.56 -25.66 51.42
C THR A 687 -16.72 -26.83 50.93
N ARG A 688 -15.92 -27.40 51.82
CA ARG A 688 -15.12 -28.61 51.61
C ARG A 688 -15.22 -29.52 52.84
N ASN A 689 -14.88 -30.79 52.67
CA ASN A 689 -14.88 -31.77 53.76
C ASN A 689 -13.49 -31.87 54.39
N TYR A 690 -13.45 -31.99 55.71
CA TYR A 690 -12.25 -32.26 56.49
C TYR A 690 -12.55 -33.29 57.59
N THR A 691 -11.56 -34.05 58.04
CA THR A 691 -11.74 -35.04 59.12
C THR A 691 -10.79 -34.74 60.28
N TYR A 692 -11.34 -34.53 61.47
CA TYR A 692 -10.54 -34.53 62.69
C TYR A 692 -10.28 -35.99 63.12
N LEU A 693 -9.00 -36.35 63.20
CA LEU A 693 -8.52 -37.68 63.61
C LEU A 693 -8.43 -37.80 65.13
#